data_AF-A0A7S4PSX6-F1
#
_entry.id   AF-A0A7S4PSX6-F1
#
_cell.length_a   1.000
_cell.length_b   1.000
_cell.length_c   1.000
_cell.angle_alpha   90.00
_cell.angle_beta   90.00
_cell.angle_gamma   90.00
#
_symmetry.space_group_name_H-M   'P 1'
#
loop_
_entity.id
_entity.type
_entity.pdbx_description
1 polymer ?
#
loop_
_entity_poly.entity_id
_entity_poly.type
_entity_poly.pdbx_seq_one_letter_code
_entity_poly.pdbx_strand_id
1 'polypeptide(L)'
;EGGSRGTEPFDMVRTRDACAQMDGLVSTIAERVASRSGQVLLRGRCLGDAGVAAVATNLSGVVVLNLSQCSFGHAGAAALAAALSTEGAAYLSELNLSSNKLGPAGASAIAGALVSAPRLARLNLAACAIQDDGAASIGDVLPRAMRLQSLNLRRNDLSAAVCERVVEAVRRSQLTEVSLAANQADEAVLASLEGVLIGNALQAAETSCSLRGRGLGDGAANAIAEALPSLTSLVSVDLRGNNVTAAGVDRLREALASNSTLTALDIRGCPAADTPSARHLAGRLVVNRLHRASRADAVRVAGDRGLGDEGMQEVASFLAAGPPVAALGLQHNAIGPRGAAALAAALPAVTELRELLLHSNGIGAAGAATLCAALPPHLTSLDIGSNGLGDAGARAVASALAVNDSLVELHLDYNSIGEAGASSVLSALSNNSTLTSLWFSGNDASQSTVDVLKAAVKRNREAAGDQDQCIYEKANEPLAALEMPSVPFTPGTCLFADRVAELSIRSYLQQCGSHALGARGQVVLASVLLHDPGRSPSLEVVSMGVGTKFMPTEAAQSDGPHRRRVRDSHAEVLARRAFLKYLYAEIYASLHGSRDGALVAKPGGRFSLREGATLHLYVSTAPCGWASGGGEGCPRSTPPARFELPQDEFPALPDPEQLALGAARAPLAKGSGDPGAPPGCIRLEAAGQAVGIDGVSLSCSDKIARWQDLGLEGSLLSLLVDGPLRLRTITVGRKFDHARCERALCSGGHSITVMQAGLGLESIVAATQGCRAASAQLEKGDGDESLTWALGDGHAVRHDGRTGALLSAGGGAPAVAGSQLFIRLNEIRQCQGEEPFASYADAKGAASRRSAWRKGLLS
;
A
#
# COMPACT_ATOMS: atom_id res chain seq x y z
N GLU A 1 -51.29 18.46 -25.32
CA GLU A 1 -51.10 17.93 -26.68
C GLU A 1 -50.00 16.88 -26.60
N GLY A 2 -50.10 15.62 -27.00
CA GLY A 2 -51.12 14.79 -27.63
C GLY A 2 -50.36 13.50 -27.97
N GLY A 3 -50.65 12.38 -27.30
CA GLY A 3 -49.89 11.14 -27.46
C GLY A 3 -50.36 10.03 -26.52
N SER A 4 -51.58 9.56 -26.73
CA SER A 4 -52.16 8.40 -26.05
C SER A 4 -51.49 7.08 -26.49
N ARG A 5 -50.97 6.30 -25.54
CA ARG A 5 -50.91 4.83 -25.67
C ARG A 5 -51.12 4.15 -24.30
N GLY A 6 -52.30 3.58 -24.14
CA GLY A 6 -52.51 2.24 -23.59
C GLY A 6 -52.31 2.03 -22.09
N THR A 7 -53.34 2.34 -21.31
CA THR A 7 -53.72 1.48 -20.18
C THR A 7 -54.24 0.15 -20.73
N GLU A 8 -53.46 -0.92 -20.62
CA GLU A 8 -53.99 -2.30 -20.68
C GLU A 8 -53.77 -3.00 -19.34
N PRO A 9 -54.79 -3.74 -18.84
CA PRO A 9 -54.64 -4.58 -17.67
C PRO A 9 -53.67 -5.72 -18.00
N PHE A 10 -52.73 -6.02 -17.09
CA PHE A 10 -51.85 -7.18 -17.23
C PHE A 10 -52.70 -8.44 -17.36
N ASP A 11 -52.79 -8.92 -18.61
CA ASP A 11 -53.73 -9.94 -19.00
C ASP A 11 -53.34 -11.29 -18.40
N MET A 12 -54.36 -11.92 -17.84
CA MET A 12 -54.32 -13.06 -16.96
C MET A 12 -54.33 -14.33 -17.81
N VAL A 13 -53.27 -14.63 -18.56
CA VAL A 13 -53.19 -15.90 -19.32
C VAL A 13 -51.79 -16.52 -19.28
N ARG A 14 -51.46 -17.14 -18.15
CA ARG A 14 -50.60 -18.34 -18.11
C ARG A 14 -51.30 -19.39 -17.27
N THR A 15 -52.17 -20.11 -17.98
CA THR A 15 -52.63 -21.47 -17.74
C THR A 15 -52.63 -21.98 -16.29
N ARG A 16 -53.85 -22.10 -15.78
CA ARG A 16 -54.27 -22.98 -14.68
C ARG A 16 -53.78 -24.45 -14.84
N ASP A 17 -53.33 -24.83 -16.04
CA ASP A 17 -52.78 -26.16 -16.36
C ASP A 17 -51.32 -26.40 -15.93
N ALA A 18 -50.55 -25.37 -15.56
CA ALA A 18 -49.16 -25.56 -15.10
C ALA A 18 -49.06 -26.13 -13.66
N CYS A 19 -50.13 -26.01 -12.86
CA CYS A 19 -50.13 -26.48 -11.47
C CYS A 19 -50.32 -28.00 -11.34
N ALA A 20 -50.88 -28.69 -12.34
CA ALA A 20 -51.16 -30.13 -12.28
C ALA A 20 -49.95 -31.02 -12.61
N GLN A 21 -48.86 -30.47 -13.18
CA GLN A 21 -47.59 -31.17 -13.39
C GLN A 21 -46.62 -31.06 -12.20
N MET A 22 -47.05 -30.49 -11.06
CA MET A 22 -46.15 -30.12 -9.96
C MET A 22 -45.61 -31.29 -9.13
N ASP A 23 -46.36 -32.37 -8.88
CA ASP A 23 -45.93 -33.40 -7.92
C ASP A 23 -44.64 -34.14 -8.35
N GLY A 24 -44.45 -34.38 -9.65
CA GLY A 24 -43.19 -34.95 -10.18
C GLY A 24 -42.03 -33.95 -10.25
N LEU A 25 -42.34 -32.65 -10.31
CA LEU A 25 -41.34 -31.57 -10.31
C LEU A 25 -40.81 -31.33 -8.89
N VAL A 26 -41.67 -31.45 -7.87
CA VAL A 26 -41.37 -31.21 -6.46
C VAL A 26 -40.35 -32.22 -5.91
N SER A 27 -40.50 -33.52 -6.21
CA SER A 27 -39.51 -34.54 -5.81
C SER A 27 -38.16 -34.33 -6.50
N THR A 28 -38.18 -34.02 -7.80
CA THR A 28 -36.97 -33.76 -8.60
C THR A 28 -36.21 -32.51 -8.08
N ILE A 29 -36.93 -31.48 -7.64
CA ILE A 29 -36.33 -30.28 -7.05
C ILE A 29 -35.73 -30.61 -5.68
N ALA A 30 -36.45 -31.34 -4.82
CA ALA A 30 -35.96 -31.75 -3.51
C ALA A 30 -34.68 -32.58 -3.60
N GLU A 31 -34.62 -33.57 -4.49
CA GLU A 31 -33.43 -34.40 -4.75
C GLU A 31 -32.24 -33.56 -5.26
N ARG A 32 -32.50 -32.60 -6.16
CA ARG A 32 -31.45 -31.72 -6.69
C ARG A 32 -30.90 -30.77 -5.65
N VAL A 33 -31.73 -30.27 -4.72
CA VAL A 33 -31.27 -29.43 -3.62
C VAL A 33 -30.48 -30.28 -2.62
N ALA A 34 -30.94 -31.49 -2.27
CA ALA A 34 -30.21 -32.41 -1.40
C ALA A 34 -28.83 -32.79 -1.95
N SER A 35 -28.67 -32.86 -3.28
CA SER A 35 -27.38 -33.17 -3.93
C SER A 35 -26.41 -32.00 -4.07
N ARG A 36 -26.78 -30.78 -3.66
CA ARG A 36 -25.99 -29.56 -3.88
C ARG A 36 -25.55 -28.92 -2.57
N SER A 37 -24.24 -28.75 -2.40
CA SER A 37 -23.64 -27.89 -1.36
C SER A 37 -23.30 -26.51 -1.92
N GLY A 38 -23.45 -25.45 -1.12
CA GLY A 38 -23.10 -24.08 -1.51
C GLY A 38 -24.31 -23.24 -1.93
N GLN A 39 -24.39 -22.84 -3.20
CA GLN A 39 -25.43 -21.91 -3.67
C GLN A 39 -26.59 -22.61 -4.40
N VAL A 40 -27.82 -22.32 -3.97
CA VAL A 40 -29.06 -22.81 -4.58
C VAL A 40 -29.86 -21.61 -5.08
N LEU A 41 -29.93 -21.45 -6.40
CA LEU A 41 -30.58 -20.33 -7.07
C LEU A 41 -31.80 -20.81 -7.86
N LEU A 42 -33.00 -20.57 -7.33
CA LEU A 42 -34.28 -21.01 -7.90
C LEU A 42 -35.17 -19.83 -8.33
N ARG A 43 -34.57 -18.65 -8.55
CA ARG A 43 -35.27 -17.42 -8.92
C ARG A 43 -36.21 -17.60 -10.12
N GLY A 44 -37.43 -17.08 -10.00
CA GLY A 44 -38.42 -17.05 -11.09
C GLY A 44 -39.08 -18.40 -11.41
N ARG A 45 -38.86 -19.42 -10.58
CA ARG A 45 -39.48 -20.74 -10.73
C ARG A 45 -40.79 -20.72 -9.95
N CYS A 46 -41.94 -20.88 -10.59
CA CYS A 46 -43.26 -20.87 -9.94
C CYS A 46 -43.48 -22.09 -9.03
N LEU A 47 -42.73 -22.17 -7.92
CA LEU A 47 -42.70 -23.30 -6.99
C LEU A 47 -43.98 -23.42 -6.15
N GLY A 48 -44.60 -22.27 -5.82
CA GLY A 48 -45.69 -22.23 -4.85
C GLY A 48 -45.29 -22.73 -3.46
N ASP A 49 -46.25 -22.82 -2.55
CA ASP A 49 -45.98 -23.22 -1.15
C ASP A 49 -45.48 -24.67 -1.03
N ALA A 50 -46.03 -25.59 -1.82
CA ALA A 50 -45.65 -27.00 -1.80
C ALA A 50 -44.20 -27.23 -2.27
N GLY A 51 -43.79 -26.56 -3.35
CA GLY A 51 -42.42 -26.65 -3.85
C GLY A 51 -41.40 -26.06 -2.87
N VAL A 52 -41.75 -24.94 -2.22
CA VAL A 52 -40.89 -24.33 -1.19
C VAL A 52 -40.80 -25.20 0.06
N ALA A 53 -41.88 -25.85 0.48
CA ALA A 53 -41.85 -26.79 1.59
C ALA A 53 -40.91 -27.98 1.32
N ALA A 54 -40.88 -28.50 0.09
CA ALA A 54 -39.96 -29.58 -0.30
C ALA A 54 -38.49 -29.13 -0.39
N VAL A 55 -38.23 -27.86 -0.73
CA VAL A 55 -36.89 -27.27 -0.64
C VAL A 55 -36.48 -27.13 0.83
N ALA A 56 -37.40 -26.70 1.70
CA ALA A 56 -37.14 -26.48 3.12
C ALA A 56 -36.72 -27.77 3.86
N THR A 57 -37.18 -28.95 3.42
CA THR A 57 -36.75 -30.23 4.00
C THR A 57 -35.31 -30.64 3.65
N ASN A 58 -34.67 -29.96 2.69
CA ASN A 58 -33.36 -30.37 2.13
C ASN A 58 -32.34 -29.21 2.11
N LEU A 59 -32.11 -28.54 3.24
CA LEU A 59 -31.18 -27.39 3.31
C LEU A 59 -29.73 -27.76 3.70
N SER A 60 -29.45 -29.04 3.92
CA SER A 60 -28.14 -29.51 4.40
C SER A 60 -27.02 -29.10 3.44
N GLY A 61 -26.06 -28.33 3.95
CA GLY A 61 -24.92 -27.85 3.15
C GLY A 61 -25.22 -26.65 2.24
N VAL A 62 -26.44 -26.10 2.27
CA VAL A 62 -26.78 -24.88 1.54
C VAL A 62 -26.30 -23.66 2.31
N VAL A 63 -25.54 -22.80 1.63
CA VAL A 63 -24.95 -21.55 2.15
C VAL A 63 -25.72 -20.32 1.67
N VAL A 64 -26.22 -20.34 0.44
CA VAL A 64 -27.02 -19.26 -0.17
C VAL A 64 -28.26 -19.87 -0.80
N LEU A 65 -29.45 -19.41 -0.39
CA LEU A 65 -30.72 -19.83 -0.96
C LEU A 65 -31.47 -18.64 -1.56
N ASN A 66 -31.68 -18.67 -2.87
CA ASN A 66 -32.43 -17.64 -3.58
C ASN A 66 -33.75 -18.22 -4.14
N LEU A 67 -34.85 -17.85 -3.51
CA LEU A 67 -36.23 -18.19 -3.86
C LEU A 67 -37.01 -16.96 -4.34
N SER A 68 -36.33 -15.96 -4.89
CA SER A 68 -37.01 -14.75 -5.35
C SER A 68 -37.96 -15.03 -6.53
N GLN A 69 -39.09 -14.34 -6.60
CA GLN A 69 -40.08 -14.48 -7.69
C GLN A 69 -40.60 -15.92 -7.89
N CYS A 70 -40.78 -16.68 -6.81
CA CYS A 70 -41.22 -18.08 -6.86
C CYS A 70 -42.73 -18.28 -6.65
N SER A 71 -43.48 -17.20 -6.44
CA SER A 71 -44.95 -17.19 -6.33
C SER A 71 -45.50 -18.04 -5.17
N PHE A 72 -44.79 -18.09 -4.04
CA PHE A 72 -45.27 -18.72 -2.79
C PHE A 72 -45.78 -17.68 -1.78
N GLY A 73 -46.57 -18.13 -0.81
CA GLY A 73 -47.23 -17.33 0.21
C GLY A 73 -46.79 -17.66 1.64
N HIS A 74 -47.66 -17.39 2.62
CA HIS A 74 -47.35 -17.58 4.03
C HIS A 74 -47.07 -19.05 4.41
N ALA A 75 -47.68 -20.03 3.73
CA ALA A 75 -47.51 -21.44 4.05
C ALA A 75 -46.10 -21.95 3.68
N GLY A 76 -45.56 -21.55 2.52
CA GLY A 76 -44.19 -21.84 2.13
C GLY A 76 -43.17 -21.11 3.03
N ALA A 77 -43.47 -19.87 3.43
CA ALA A 77 -42.65 -19.14 4.38
C ALA A 77 -42.59 -19.81 5.76
N ALA A 78 -43.72 -20.33 6.25
CA ALA A 78 -43.77 -21.09 7.50
C ALA A 78 -42.96 -22.39 7.43
N ALA A 79 -42.99 -23.09 6.30
CA ALA A 79 -42.15 -24.28 6.10
C ALA A 79 -40.65 -23.95 6.12
N LEU A 80 -40.25 -22.84 5.48
CA LEU A 80 -38.88 -22.34 5.55
C LEU A 80 -38.49 -21.94 6.98
N ALA A 81 -39.36 -21.23 7.70
CA ALA A 81 -39.13 -20.83 9.09
C ALA A 81 -38.89 -22.05 10.01
N ALA A 82 -39.68 -23.11 9.84
CA ALA A 82 -39.49 -24.36 10.56
C ALA A 82 -38.10 -24.96 10.28
N ALA A 83 -37.68 -24.98 9.00
CA ALA A 83 -36.39 -25.53 8.60
C ALA A 83 -35.19 -24.70 9.10
N LEU A 84 -35.31 -23.36 9.15
CA LEU A 84 -34.27 -22.45 9.66
C LEU A 84 -33.88 -22.72 11.11
N SER A 85 -34.78 -23.33 11.88
CA SER A 85 -34.56 -23.67 13.30
C SER A 85 -33.93 -25.06 13.49
N THR A 86 -33.62 -25.78 12.41
CA THR A 86 -33.06 -27.14 12.45
C THR A 86 -31.58 -27.17 12.05
N GLU A 87 -30.87 -28.25 12.40
CA GLU A 87 -29.48 -28.48 11.95
C GLU A 87 -29.35 -28.53 10.42
N GLY A 88 -30.45 -28.86 9.71
CA GLY A 88 -30.47 -28.86 8.25
C GLY A 88 -30.09 -27.51 7.64
N ALA A 89 -30.37 -26.39 8.31
CA ALA A 89 -30.02 -25.05 7.84
C ALA A 89 -28.74 -24.49 8.49
N ALA A 90 -27.92 -25.32 9.16
CA ALA A 90 -26.78 -24.87 9.96
C ALA A 90 -25.72 -24.05 9.19
N TYR A 91 -25.67 -24.20 7.86
CA TYR A 91 -24.72 -23.51 6.98
C TYR A 91 -25.33 -22.30 6.25
N LEU A 92 -26.65 -22.10 6.33
CA LEU A 92 -27.33 -21.09 5.55
C LEU A 92 -26.98 -19.69 6.06
N SER A 93 -26.30 -18.92 5.21
CA SER A 93 -25.81 -17.58 5.50
C SER A 93 -26.62 -16.48 4.80
N GLU A 94 -27.25 -16.80 3.67
CA GLU A 94 -28.04 -15.86 2.88
C GLU A 94 -29.35 -16.48 2.42
N LEU A 95 -30.45 -15.78 2.68
CA LEU A 95 -31.79 -16.17 2.27
C LEU A 95 -32.47 -15.02 1.53
N ASN A 96 -32.79 -15.24 0.25
CA ASN A 96 -33.50 -14.26 -0.58
C ASN A 96 -34.91 -14.77 -0.92
N LEU A 97 -35.92 -14.15 -0.33
CA LEU A 97 -37.34 -14.44 -0.51
C LEU A 97 -38.07 -13.34 -1.29
N SER A 98 -37.35 -12.38 -1.88
CA SER A 98 -37.95 -11.18 -2.46
C SER A 98 -38.94 -11.45 -3.59
N SER A 99 -39.90 -10.54 -3.78
CA SER A 99 -40.92 -10.60 -4.83
C SER A 99 -41.80 -11.86 -4.75
N ASN A 100 -42.22 -12.23 -3.54
CA ASN A 100 -43.18 -13.30 -3.27
C ASN A 100 -44.39 -12.75 -2.48
N LYS A 101 -45.40 -13.56 -2.15
CA LYS A 101 -46.64 -13.08 -1.49
C LYS A 101 -46.73 -13.56 -0.04
N LEU A 102 -45.67 -13.39 0.73
CA LEU A 102 -45.57 -13.93 2.09
C LEU A 102 -46.68 -13.38 3.00
N GLY A 103 -47.03 -12.11 2.86
CA GLY A 103 -47.99 -11.46 3.76
C GLY A 103 -47.43 -11.27 5.18
N PRO A 104 -48.21 -10.62 6.06
CA PRO A 104 -47.80 -10.42 7.47
C PRO A 104 -47.57 -11.75 8.18
N ALA A 105 -48.46 -12.74 8.01
CA ALA A 105 -48.32 -14.05 8.64
C ALA A 105 -47.04 -14.80 8.25
N GLY A 106 -46.64 -14.74 6.97
CA GLY A 106 -45.38 -15.35 6.50
C GLY A 106 -44.15 -14.64 7.05
N ALA A 107 -44.18 -13.31 7.15
CA ALA A 107 -43.11 -12.52 7.74
C ALA A 107 -42.94 -12.79 9.24
N SER A 108 -44.04 -12.88 9.99
CA SER A 108 -44.01 -13.25 11.41
C SER A 108 -43.46 -14.66 11.64
N ALA A 109 -43.77 -15.62 10.76
CA ALA A 109 -43.19 -16.96 10.83
C ALA A 109 -41.66 -16.92 10.66
N ILE A 110 -41.17 -16.21 9.64
CA ILE A 110 -39.72 -16.03 9.42
C ILE A 110 -39.09 -15.32 10.62
N ALA A 111 -39.71 -14.27 11.16
CA ALA A 111 -39.23 -13.54 12.33
C ALA A 111 -39.00 -14.46 13.54
N GLY A 112 -39.95 -15.35 13.82
CA GLY A 112 -39.83 -16.33 14.91
C GLY A 112 -38.61 -17.26 14.78
N ALA A 113 -38.18 -17.56 13.55
CA ALA A 113 -37.03 -18.42 13.28
C ALA A 113 -35.68 -17.69 13.30
N LEU A 114 -35.65 -16.36 13.16
CA LEU A 114 -34.39 -15.59 13.08
C LEU A 114 -33.52 -15.71 14.34
N VAL A 115 -34.16 -15.87 15.51
CA VAL A 115 -33.44 -16.02 16.79
C VAL A 115 -32.70 -17.36 16.87
N SER A 116 -33.23 -18.39 16.20
CA SER A 116 -32.70 -19.76 16.23
C SER A 116 -31.83 -20.09 15.02
N ALA A 117 -31.79 -19.23 14.00
CA ALA A 117 -30.97 -19.42 12.82
C ALA A 117 -29.47 -19.21 13.14
N PRO A 118 -28.63 -20.26 13.11
CA PRO A 118 -27.29 -20.21 13.70
C PRO A 118 -26.27 -19.39 12.90
N ARG A 119 -26.50 -19.21 11.59
CA ARG A 119 -25.54 -18.55 10.67
C ARG A 119 -26.15 -17.56 9.68
N LEU A 120 -27.47 -17.32 9.74
CA LEU A 120 -28.13 -16.46 8.77
C LEU A 120 -27.69 -15.01 8.96
N ALA A 121 -26.91 -14.50 8.01
CA ALA A 121 -26.32 -13.17 8.03
C ALA A 121 -27.06 -12.18 7.12
N ARG A 122 -27.68 -12.66 6.04
CA ARG A 122 -28.39 -11.82 5.07
C ARG A 122 -29.80 -12.33 4.80
N LEU A 123 -30.79 -11.45 4.97
CA LEU A 123 -32.19 -11.76 4.68
C LEU A 123 -32.79 -10.70 3.74
N ASN A 124 -33.35 -11.16 2.62
CA ASN A 124 -34.06 -10.28 1.68
C ASN A 124 -35.55 -10.62 1.61
N LEU A 125 -36.38 -9.70 2.09
CA LEU A 125 -37.84 -9.73 2.10
C LEU A 125 -38.45 -8.61 1.26
N ALA A 126 -37.71 -8.05 0.29
CA ALA A 126 -38.21 -6.96 -0.52
C ALA A 126 -39.41 -7.39 -1.37
N ALA A 127 -40.44 -6.54 -1.49
CA ALA A 127 -41.64 -6.83 -2.30
C ALA A 127 -42.35 -8.13 -1.90
N CYS A 128 -42.53 -8.34 -0.58
CA CYS A 128 -43.17 -9.53 -0.02
C CYS A 128 -44.58 -9.30 0.54
N ALA A 129 -45.09 -8.06 0.43
CA ALA A 129 -46.37 -7.61 0.98
C ALA A 129 -46.52 -7.89 2.48
N ILE A 130 -45.43 -7.70 3.26
CA ILE A 130 -45.42 -8.06 4.69
C ILE A 130 -46.27 -7.13 5.56
N GLN A 131 -46.54 -5.90 5.10
CA GLN A 131 -47.33 -4.89 5.83
C GLN A 131 -46.78 -4.56 7.23
N ASP A 132 -47.45 -3.67 7.95
CA ASP A 132 -46.99 -3.19 9.25
C ASP A 132 -46.87 -4.31 10.30
N ASP A 133 -47.83 -5.23 10.38
CA ASP A 133 -47.81 -6.31 11.37
C ASP A 133 -46.63 -7.27 11.19
N GLY A 134 -46.30 -7.58 9.92
CA GLY A 134 -45.16 -8.43 9.58
C GLY A 134 -43.83 -7.73 9.87
N ALA A 135 -43.71 -6.44 9.52
CA ALA A 135 -42.51 -5.65 9.82
C ALA A 135 -42.31 -5.42 11.32
N ALA A 136 -43.38 -5.21 12.08
CA ALA A 136 -43.34 -5.10 13.54
C ALA A 136 -42.85 -6.40 14.17
N SER A 137 -43.34 -7.54 13.72
CA SER A 137 -42.88 -8.87 14.17
C SER A 137 -41.39 -9.08 13.93
N ILE A 138 -40.88 -8.63 12.77
CA ILE A 138 -39.44 -8.67 12.46
C ILE A 138 -38.68 -7.73 13.41
N GLY A 139 -39.16 -6.49 13.57
CA GLY A 139 -38.55 -5.49 14.47
C GLY A 139 -38.39 -6.00 15.90
N ASP A 140 -39.43 -6.65 16.45
CA ASP A 140 -39.43 -7.16 17.82
C ASP A 140 -38.34 -8.22 18.09
N VAL A 141 -37.87 -8.93 17.04
CA VAL A 141 -36.83 -9.96 17.16
C VAL A 141 -35.43 -9.51 16.77
N LEU A 142 -35.26 -8.37 16.07
CA LEU A 142 -33.93 -7.91 15.61
C LEU A 142 -32.88 -7.79 16.72
N PRO A 143 -33.19 -7.30 17.94
CA PRO A 143 -32.20 -7.21 19.02
C PRO A 143 -31.66 -8.57 19.48
N ARG A 144 -32.37 -9.67 19.16
CA ARG A 144 -32.00 -11.05 19.53
C ARG A 144 -31.38 -11.81 18.36
N ALA A 145 -31.52 -11.32 17.13
CA ALA A 145 -30.97 -11.93 15.92
C ALA A 145 -29.48 -11.57 15.75
N MET A 146 -28.64 -11.99 16.70
CA MET A 146 -27.24 -11.55 16.85
C MET A 146 -26.32 -11.88 15.67
N ARG A 147 -26.76 -12.71 14.73
CA ARG A 147 -25.99 -13.12 13.54
C ARG A 147 -26.37 -12.35 12.28
N LEU A 148 -27.52 -11.68 12.28
CA LEU A 148 -28.02 -10.98 11.11
C LEU A 148 -27.28 -9.66 10.92
N GLN A 149 -26.71 -9.46 9.73
CA GLN A 149 -25.93 -8.28 9.35
C GLN A 149 -26.64 -7.42 8.31
N SER A 150 -27.44 -8.04 7.43
CA SER A 150 -28.17 -7.38 6.34
C SER A 150 -29.64 -7.77 6.31
N LEU A 151 -30.51 -6.77 6.22
CA LEU A 151 -31.96 -6.94 6.13
C LEU A 151 -32.59 -6.03 5.07
N ASN A 152 -33.26 -6.60 4.08
CA ASN A 152 -33.96 -5.83 3.06
C ASN A 152 -35.48 -5.94 3.21
N LEU A 153 -36.13 -4.82 3.55
CA LEU A 153 -37.59 -4.69 3.70
C LEU A 153 -38.18 -3.74 2.65
N ARG A 154 -37.47 -3.48 1.55
CA ARG A 154 -37.91 -2.56 0.49
C ARG A 154 -39.28 -2.93 -0.09
N ARG A 155 -40.11 -1.93 -0.39
CA ARG A 155 -41.37 -2.09 -1.15
C ARG A 155 -42.34 -3.09 -0.51
N ASN A 156 -42.70 -2.88 0.74
CA ASN A 156 -43.54 -3.78 1.53
C ASN A 156 -44.81 -3.11 2.07
N ASP A 157 -45.13 -1.92 1.55
CA ASP A 157 -46.28 -1.10 1.94
C ASP A 157 -46.28 -0.75 3.45
N LEU A 158 -45.09 -0.48 4.00
CA LEU A 158 -44.91 -0.12 5.41
C LEU A 158 -45.25 1.35 5.67
N SER A 159 -45.98 1.62 6.76
CA SER A 159 -46.24 2.99 7.25
C SER A 159 -44.99 3.64 7.86
N ALA A 160 -44.99 4.98 7.99
CA ALA A 160 -43.91 5.70 8.67
C ALA A 160 -43.70 5.23 10.12
N ALA A 161 -44.80 4.99 10.86
CA ALA A 161 -44.76 4.60 12.26
C ALA A 161 -44.09 3.23 12.49
N VAL A 162 -44.34 2.24 11.62
CA VAL A 162 -43.64 0.96 11.74
C VAL A 162 -42.18 1.07 11.29
N CYS A 163 -41.88 1.92 10.30
CA CYS A 163 -40.50 2.17 9.89
C CYS A 163 -39.67 2.75 11.05
N GLU A 164 -40.21 3.71 11.80
CA GLU A 164 -39.58 4.23 13.04
C GLU A 164 -39.33 3.14 14.07
N ARG A 165 -40.32 2.28 14.32
CA ARG A 165 -40.16 1.14 15.24
C ARG A 165 -39.06 0.18 14.79
N VAL A 166 -38.97 -0.10 13.50
CA VAL A 166 -37.90 -0.94 12.94
C VAL A 166 -36.55 -0.26 13.14
N VAL A 167 -36.41 1.04 12.89
CA VAL A 167 -35.16 1.78 13.13
C VAL A 167 -34.71 1.70 14.59
N GLU A 168 -35.63 1.85 15.55
CA GLU A 168 -35.32 1.71 16.98
C GLU A 168 -34.92 0.28 17.36
N ALA A 169 -35.51 -0.73 16.73
CA ALA A 169 -35.07 -2.11 16.89
C ALA A 169 -33.67 -2.34 16.31
N VAL A 170 -33.37 -1.76 15.14
CA VAL A 170 -32.05 -1.85 14.49
C VAL A 170 -30.95 -1.24 15.37
N ARG A 171 -31.26 -0.17 16.12
CA ARG A 171 -30.34 0.47 17.08
C ARG A 171 -29.86 -0.46 18.19
N ARG A 172 -30.65 -1.50 18.50
CA ARG A 172 -30.34 -2.49 19.55
C ARG A 172 -29.87 -3.82 18.96
N SER A 173 -29.49 -3.84 17.68
CA SER A 173 -29.09 -5.03 16.92
C SER A 173 -27.65 -4.93 16.42
N GLN A 174 -27.20 -5.95 15.67
CA GLN A 174 -25.88 -6.00 15.01
C GLN A 174 -25.96 -5.70 13.50
N LEU A 175 -27.10 -5.20 13.02
CA LEU A 175 -27.32 -4.91 11.61
C LEU A 175 -26.47 -3.72 11.16
N THR A 176 -25.77 -3.89 10.04
CA THR A 176 -24.96 -2.84 9.40
C THR A 176 -25.51 -2.44 8.03
N GLU A 177 -26.47 -3.20 7.51
CA GLU A 177 -27.17 -2.90 6.26
C GLU A 177 -28.68 -3.15 6.42
N VAL A 178 -29.49 -2.09 6.23
CA VAL A 178 -30.94 -2.20 6.21
C VAL A 178 -31.52 -1.34 5.10
N SER A 179 -32.49 -1.87 4.35
CA SER A 179 -33.23 -1.10 3.35
C SER A 179 -34.72 -1.02 3.69
N LEU A 180 -35.21 0.20 3.91
CA LEU A 180 -36.62 0.55 4.04
C LEU A 180 -37.16 1.28 2.80
N ALA A 181 -36.40 1.33 1.71
CA ALA A 181 -36.75 2.10 0.52
C ALA A 181 -38.10 1.69 -0.09
N ALA A 182 -38.75 2.61 -0.83
CA ALA A 182 -40.04 2.38 -1.47
C ALA A 182 -41.15 1.90 -0.51
N ASN A 183 -41.09 2.33 0.75
CA ASN A 183 -42.18 2.30 1.73
C ASN A 183 -42.63 3.75 2.02
N GLN A 184 -43.50 3.96 3.01
CA GLN A 184 -43.97 5.28 3.43
C GLN A 184 -43.07 5.91 4.52
N ALA A 185 -41.79 5.53 4.59
CA ALA A 185 -40.83 6.18 5.47
C ALA A 185 -40.48 7.58 4.93
N ASP A 186 -40.53 8.59 5.80
CA ASP A 186 -40.07 9.92 5.45
C ASP A 186 -38.53 10.01 5.45
N GLU A 187 -38.01 11.15 4.99
CA GLU A 187 -36.57 11.38 4.93
C GLU A 187 -35.91 11.39 6.32
N ALA A 188 -36.63 11.80 7.37
CA ALA A 188 -36.10 11.85 8.73
C ALA A 188 -35.87 10.43 9.30
N VAL A 189 -36.79 9.51 9.06
CA VAL A 189 -36.66 8.10 9.43
C VAL A 189 -35.50 7.43 8.69
N LEU A 190 -35.35 7.72 7.39
CA LEU A 190 -34.25 7.18 6.59
C LEU A 190 -32.88 7.73 7.02
N ALA A 191 -32.78 9.02 7.34
CA ALA A 191 -31.56 9.63 7.87
C ALA A 191 -31.21 9.06 9.26
N SER A 192 -32.22 8.85 10.12
CA SER A 192 -32.05 8.19 11.42
C SER A 192 -31.53 6.75 11.26
N LEU A 193 -32.08 6.00 10.30
CA LEU A 193 -31.59 4.67 9.97
C LEU A 193 -30.11 4.69 9.54
N GLU A 194 -29.73 5.60 8.64
CA GLU A 194 -28.34 5.73 8.18
C GLU A 194 -27.38 5.96 9.36
N GLY A 195 -27.72 6.87 10.28
CA GLY A 195 -26.94 7.14 11.48
C GLY A 195 -26.81 5.93 12.41
N VAL A 196 -27.91 5.20 12.61
CA VAL A 196 -27.91 3.96 13.42
C VAL A 196 -27.00 2.90 12.80
N LEU A 197 -27.09 2.67 11.49
CA LEU A 197 -26.27 1.68 10.80
C LEU A 197 -24.78 2.02 10.85
N ILE A 198 -24.43 3.30 10.76
CA ILE A 198 -23.06 3.79 10.97
C ILE A 198 -22.59 3.47 12.39
N GLY A 199 -23.40 3.77 13.41
CA GLY A 199 -23.09 3.46 14.81
C GLY A 199 -22.81 1.98 15.02
N ASN A 200 -23.67 1.10 14.50
CA ASN A 200 -23.49 -0.35 14.57
C ASN A 200 -22.21 -0.80 13.85
N ALA A 201 -21.91 -0.24 12.68
CA ALA A 201 -20.69 -0.56 11.94
C ALA A 201 -19.41 -0.13 12.68
N LEU A 202 -19.44 1.02 13.36
CA LEU A 202 -18.32 1.49 14.18
C LEU A 202 -18.11 0.63 15.43
N GLN A 203 -19.18 0.19 16.08
CA GLN A 203 -19.11 -0.67 17.26
C GLN A 203 -18.66 -2.10 16.94
N ALA A 204 -19.06 -2.62 15.76
CA ALA A 204 -18.62 -3.93 15.30
C ALA A 204 -17.14 -3.94 14.84
N ALA A 205 -16.55 -2.77 14.57
CA ALA A 205 -15.19 -2.66 14.10
C ALA A 205 -14.18 -2.75 15.25
N GLU A 206 -13.25 -3.71 15.18
CA GLU A 206 -12.25 -3.91 16.23
C GLU A 206 -11.24 -2.74 16.28
N THR A 207 -10.65 -2.36 15.14
CA THR A 207 -9.60 -1.32 15.07
C THR A 207 -9.80 -0.32 13.93
N SER A 208 -10.52 -0.68 12.88
CA SER A 208 -10.75 0.17 11.71
C SER A 208 -12.12 -0.03 11.10
N CYS A 209 -12.79 1.06 10.68
CA CYS A 209 -14.06 1.02 9.99
C CYS A 209 -13.98 1.76 8.65
N SER A 210 -14.42 1.13 7.55
CA SER A 210 -14.49 1.77 6.23
C SER A 210 -15.92 2.06 5.83
N LEU A 211 -16.19 3.34 5.58
CA LEU A 211 -17.47 3.91 5.16
C LEU A 211 -17.31 4.65 3.81
N ARG A 212 -16.28 4.30 3.05
CA ARG A 212 -15.87 4.96 1.80
C ARG A 212 -16.95 4.88 0.71
N GLY A 213 -17.13 6.00 -0.01
CA GLY A 213 -17.86 6.05 -1.29
C GLY A 213 -19.35 5.72 -1.16
N ARG A 214 -19.94 5.94 0.01
CA ARG A 214 -21.33 5.63 0.32
C ARG A 214 -22.27 6.83 0.12
N GLY A 215 -21.75 7.96 -0.35
CA GLY A 215 -22.52 9.19 -0.52
C GLY A 215 -22.90 9.88 0.79
N LEU A 216 -22.21 9.53 1.89
CA LEU A 216 -22.54 10.00 3.24
C LEU A 216 -22.37 11.51 3.38
N GLY A 217 -23.35 12.20 3.96
CA GLY A 217 -23.29 13.65 4.20
C GLY A 217 -22.89 14.02 5.63
N ASP A 218 -23.16 15.26 6.03
CA ASP A 218 -22.91 15.74 7.40
C ASP A 218 -23.74 15.02 8.47
N GLY A 219 -24.90 14.45 8.09
CA GLY A 219 -25.69 13.59 8.99
C GLY A 219 -24.92 12.36 9.44
N ALA A 220 -24.15 11.74 8.54
CA ALA A 220 -23.26 10.64 8.88
C ALA A 220 -22.09 11.09 9.76
N ALA A 221 -21.51 12.26 9.48
CA ALA A 221 -20.48 12.84 10.34
C ALA A 221 -21.00 13.10 11.76
N ASN A 222 -22.25 13.57 11.91
CA ASN A 222 -22.90 13.70 13.22
C ASN A 222 -23.08 12.34 13.91
N ALA A 223 -23.54 11.30 13.20
CA ALA A 223 -23.71 9.98 13.78
C ALA A 223 -22.38 9.38 14.27
N ILE A 224 -21.29 9.57 13.51
CA ILE A 224 -19.94 9.19 13.94
C ILE A 224 -19.56 9.97 15.21
N ALA A 225 -19.77 11.29 15.22
CA ALA A 225 -19.47 12.14 16.37
C ALA A 225 -20.22 11.71 17.64
N GLU A 226 -21.49 11.33 17.53
CA GLU A 226 -22.30 10.80 18.63
C GLU A 226 -21.80 9.43 19.13
N ALA A 227 -21.26 8.60 18.24
CA ALA A 227 -20.74 7.29 18.59
C ALA A 227 -19.35 7.35 19.26
N LEU A 228 -18.49 8.31 18.87
CA LEU A 228 -17.09 8.42 19.30
C LEU A 228 -16.83 8.23 20.82
N PRO A 229 -17.63 8.79 21.75
CA PRO A 229 -17.39 8.61 23.18
C PRO A 229 -17.47 7.16 23.65
N SER A 230 -18.24 6.32 22.95
CA SER A 230 -18.40 4.89 23.28
C SER A 230 -17.32 3.99 22.63
N LEU A 231 -16.55 4.52 21.68
CA LEU A 231 -15.59 3.74 20.89
C LEU A 231 -14.22 3.70 21.57
N THR A 232 -13.95 2.62 22.28
CA THR A 232 -12.71 2.47 23.07
C THR A 232 -11.57 1.77 22.34
N SER A 233 -11.85 1.02 21.27
CA SER A 233 -10.83 0.26 20.52
C SER A 233 -10.53 0.83 19.13
N LEU A 234 -11.44 1.63 18.57
CA LEU A 234 -11.37 2.08 17.19
C LEU A 234 -10.22 3.08 16.98
N VAL A 235 -9.32 2.77 16.05
CA VAL A 235 -8.11 3.56 15.75
C VAL A 235 -8.28 4.37 14.48
N SER A 236 -9.04 3.87 13.51
CA SER A 236 -9.22 4.53 12.21
C SER A 236 -10.62 4.46 11.61
N VAL A 237 -11.02 5.52 10.92
CA VAL A 237 -12.26 5.60 10.14
C VAL A 237 -11.95 6.12 8.73
N ASP A 238 -12.41 5.42 7.69
CA ASP A 238 -12.27 5.82 6.29
C ASP A 238 -13.59 6.37 5.74
N LEU A 239 -13.65 7.69 5.53
CA LEU A 239 -14.79 8.41 4.96
C LEU A 239 -14.54 8.89 3.52
N ARG A 240 -13.55 8.34 2.82
CA ARG A 240 -13.19 8.83 1.48
C ARG A 240 -14.35 8.85 0.50
N GLY A 241 -14.37 9.83 -0.39
CA GLY A 241 -15.35 9.92 -1.48
C GLY A 241 -16.80 10.03 -1.00
N ASN A 242 -17.03 10.58 0.19
CA ASN A 242 -18.35 10.92 0.71
C ASN A 242 -18.62 12.42 0.54
N ASN A 243 -19.81 12.89 0.89
CA ASN A 243 -20.25 14.28 0.74
C ASN A 243 -20.20 15.06 2.07
N VAL A 244 -19.16 14.81 2.90
CA VAL A 244 -18.98 15.51 4.18
C VAL A 244 -18.41 16.91 3.94
N THR A 245 -19.08 17.92 4.49
CA THR A 245 -18.70 19.33 4.39
C THR A 245 -17.89 19.78 5.61
N ALA A 246 -17.42 21.03 5.59
CA ALA A 246 -16.69 21.62 6.71
C ALA A 246 -17.47 21.52 8.04
N ALA A 247 -18.80 21.69 8.00
CA ALA A 247 -19.65 21.59 9.19
C ALA A 247 -19.63 20.18 9.81
N GLY A 248 -19.69 19.13 8.99
CA GLY A 248 -19.56 17.76 9.47
C GLY A 248 -18.17 17.47 10.06
N VAL A 249 -17.11 18.00 9.43
CA VAL A 249 -15.73 17.88 9.93
C VAL A 249 -15.53 18.60 11.27
N ASP A 250 -16.06 19.81 11.43
CA ASP A 250 -15.96 20.55 12.69
C ASP A 250 -16.65 19.80 13.83
N ARG A 251 -17.80 19.17 13.54
CA ARG A 251 -18.50 18.33 14.51
C ARG A 251 -17.73 17.08 14.91
N LEU A 252 -17.06 16.43 13.96
CA LEU A 252 -16.14 15.32 14.25
C LEU A 252 -14.97 15.78 15.13
N ARG A 253 -14.38 16.94 14.82
CA ARG A 253 -13.28 17.53 15.60
C ARG A 253 -13.69 17.81 17.04
N GLU A 254 -14.88 18.36 17.26
CA GLU A 254 -15.41 18.62 18.61
C GLU A 254 -15.59 17.32 19.41
N ALA A 255 -16.18 16.29 18.81
CA ALA A 255 -16.39 15.01 19.48
C ALA A 255 -15.07 14.29 19.84
N LEU A 256 -14.03 14.45 19.02
CA LEU A 256 -12.69 13.93 19.31
C LEU A 256 -12.04 14.53 20.57
N ALA A 257 -12.55 15.63 21.13
CA ALA A 257 -12.07 16.11 22.43
C ALA A 257 -12.34 15.10 23.56
N SER A 258 -13.34 14.23 23.40
CA SER A 258 -13.71 13.18 24.36
C SER A 258 -13.19 11.78 24.00
N ASN A 259 -12.51 11.65 22.86
CA ASN A 259 -12.00 10.38 22.34
C ASN A 259 -10.52 10.50 21.99
N SER A 260 -9.66 9.75 22.68
CA SER A 260 -8.22 9.71 22.42
C SER A 260 -7.76 8.46 21.64
N THR A 261 -8.68 7.54 21.35
CA THR A 261 -8.38 6.24 20.74
C THR A 261 -8.27 6.35 19.22
N LEU A 262 -9.13 7.18 18.61
CA LEU A 262 -9.14 7.43 17.19
C LEU A 262 -7.97 8.34 16.80
N THR A 263 -7.12 7.85 15.91
CA THR A 263 -5.88 8.53 15.49
C THR A 263 -5.81 8.74 13.98
N ALA A 264 -6.76 8.21 13.21
CA ALA A 264 -6.83 8.41 11.77
C ALA A 264 -8.28 8.53 11.31
N LEU A 265 -8.56 9.59 10.54
CA LEU A 265 -9.87 9.80 9.92
C LEU A 265 -9.63 10.35 8.50
N ASP A 266 -9.93 9.53 7.49
CA ASP A 266 -9.64 9.85 6.09
C ASP A 266 -10.86 10.45 5.39
N ILE A 267 -10.81 11.74 5.08
CA ILE A 267 -11.88 12.48 4.39
C ILE A 267 -11.53 12.83 2.94
N ARG A 268 -10.53 12.18 2.33
CA ARG A 268 -10.12 12.54 0.96
C ARG A 268 -11.24 12.31 -0.04
N GLY A 269 -11.44 13.27 -0.94
CA GLY A 269 -12.57 13.25 -1.87
C GLY A 269 -13.89 13.68 -1.26
N CYS A 270 -13.91 14.12 0.00
CA CYS A 270 -15.02 14.88 0.56
C CYS A 270 -14.88 16.37 0.23
N PRO A 271 -15.99 17.12 0.09
CA PRO A 271 -15.95 18.58 -0.07
C PRO A 271 -15.12 19.31 0.99
N ALA A 272 -15.05 18.77 2.21
CA ALA A 272 -14.27 19.34 3.31
C ALA A 272 -12.75 19.15 3.20
N ALA A 273 -12.25 18.26 2.34
CA ALA A 273 -10.87 17.74 2.42
C ALA A 273 -9.78 18.83 2.40
N ASP A 274 -9.99 19.91 1.65
CA ASP A 274 -9.01 21.00 1.49
C ASP A 274 -9.32 22.24 2.35
N THR A 275 -10.26 22.14 3.29
CA THR A 275 -10.72 23.25 4.14
C THR A 275 -9.86 23.43 5.41
N PRO A 276 -9.87 24.63 6.03
CA PRO A 276 -9.28 24.83 7.35
C PRO A 276 -9.84 23.88 8.43
N SER A 277 -11.13 23.55 8.38
CA SER A 277 -11.75 22.59 9.30
C SER A 277 -11.08 21.22 9.23
N ALA A 278 -10.75 20.74 8.03
CA ALA A 278 -10.02 19.48 7.83
C ALA A 278 -8.61 19.51 8.45
N ARG A 279 -7.95 20.67 8.38
CA ARG A 279 -6.62 20.88 8.97
C ARG A 279 -6.66 20.87 10.49
N HIS A 280 -7.64 21.53 11.09
CA HIS A 280 -7.88 21.46 12.53
C HIS A 280 -8.21 20.03 13.00
N LEU A 281 -9.03 19.29 12.23
CA LEU A 281 -9.30 17.88 12.49
C LEU A 281 -8.01 17.04 12.43
N ALA A 282 -7.17 17.23 11.41
CA ALA A 282 -5.88 16.56 11.31
C ALA A 282 -4.99 16.85 12.54
N GLY A 283 -4.94 18.11 12.99
CA GLY A 283 -4.23 18.50 14.22
C GLY A 283 -4.74 17.77 15.46
N ARG A 284 -6.06 17.66 15.63
CA ARG A 284 -6.66 16.91 16.75
C ARG A 284 -6.29 15.42 16.72
N LEU A 285 -6.24 14.81 15.53
CA LEU A 285 -5.83 13.40 15.38
C LEU A 285 -4.35 13.20 15.71
N VAL A 286 -3.48 14.16 15.37
CA VAL A 286 -2.06 14.15 15.78
C VAL A 286 -1.95 14.25 17.30
N VAL A 287 -2.74 15.12 17.95
CA VAL A 287 -2.80 15.21 19.41
C VAL A 287 -3.20 13.87 20.04
N ASN A 288 -4.17 13.16 19.47
CA ASN A 288 -4.54 11.82 19.95
C ASN A 288 -3.39 10.80 19.81
N ARG A 289 -2.61 10.85 18.72
CA ARG A 289 -1.41 10.01 18.57
C ARG A 289 -0.36 10.34 19.63
N LEU A 290 -0.15 11.62 19.91
CA LEU A 290 0.80 12.07 20.92
C LEU A 290 0.35 11.66 22.34
N HIS A 291 -0.95 11.70 22.63
CA HIS A 291 -1.51 11.20 23.90
C HIS A 291 -1.26 9.70 24.10
N ARG A 292 -1.24 8.91 23.02
CA ARG A 292 -1.06 7.46 23.06
C ARG A 292 0.41 7.02 22.97
N ALA A 293 1.30 7.91 22.53
CA ALA A 293 2.71 7.62 22.40
C ALA A 293 3.36 7.45 23.78
N SER A 294 4.09 6.34 23.97
CA SER A 294 4.97 6.20 25.11
C SER A 294 6.19 7.12 24.95
N ARG A 295 6.93 7.37 26.05
CA ARG A 295 8.22 8.09 26.02
C ARG A 295 9.23 7.57 24.98
N ALA A 296 9.10 6.30 24.57
CA ALA A 296 9.98 5.64 23.60
C ALA A 296 9.45 5.65 22.16
N ASP A 297 8.18 6.02 21.93
CA ASP A 297 7.58 6.02 20.61
C ASP A 297 7.94 7.32 19.88
N ALA A 298 8.84 7.24 18.90
CA ALA A 298 9.08 8.32 17.97
C ALA A 298 7.80 8.58 17.14
N VAL A 299 7.05 9.63 17.46
CA VAL A 299 5.88 10.03 16.65
C VAL A 299 6.38 10.73 15.39
N ARG A 300 6.75 9.91 14.40
CA ARG A 300 7.00 10.37 13.03
C ARG A 300 5.65 10.42 12.32
N VAL A 301 4.97 11.58 12.35
CA VAL A 301 3.75 11.82 11.58
C VAL A 301 4.13 11.93 10.11
N ALA A 302 4.31 10.79 9.47
CA ALA A 302 4.44 10.70 8.03
C ALA A 302 3.05 10.41 7.44
N GLY A 303 2.40 11.40 6.85
CA GLY A 303 1.27 11.13 5.94
C GLY A 303 0.05 12.02 6.00
N ASP A 304 -0.08 12.93 6.96
CA ASP A 304 -1.23 13.85 6.97
C ASP A 304 -0.94 15.02 6.02
N ARG A 305 -1.07 14.78 4.70
CA ARG A 305 -1.01 15.84 3.69
C ARG A 305 -2.15 16.83 3.95
N GLY A 306 -1.90 17.81 4.82
CA GLY A 306 -2.89 18.81 5.21
C GLY A 306 -3.00 19.09 6.71
N LEU A 307 -1.94 18.99 7.52
CA LEU A 307 -2.00 19.61 8.85
C LEU A 307 -2.15 21.14 8.73
N GLY A 308 -1.40 21.76 7.83
CA GLY A 308 -1.37 23.20 7.62
C GLY A 308 -1.00 24.01 8.87
N ASP A 309 -1.14 25.33 8.77
CA ASP A 309 -0.94 26.24 9.90
C ASP A 309 -2.01 26.05 10.98
N GLU A 310 -3.23 25.72 10.57
CA GLU A 310 -4.40 25.54 11.42
C GLU A 310 -4.29 24.29 12.31
N GLY A 311 -3.92 23.14 11.74
CA GLY A 311 -3.68 21.93 12.51
C GLY A 311 -2.44 22.05 13.41
N MET A 312 -1.42 22.80 12.98
CA MET A 312 -0.24 23.05 13.83
C MET A 312 -0.59 23.91 15.05
N GLN A 313 -1.59 24.79 14.99
CA GLN A 313 -2.06 25.51 16.18
C GLN A 313 -2.66 24.56 17.23
N GLU A 314 -3.42 23.55 16.79
CA GLU A 314 -3.98 22.52 17.68
C GLU A 314 -2.87 21.71 18.35
N VAL A 315 -1.87 21.27 17.57
CA VAL A 315 -0.72 20.51 18.07
C VAL A 315 0.13 21.37 19.02
N ALA A 316 0.41 22.63 18.66
CA ALA A 316 1.16 23.55 19.51
C ALA A 316 0.47 23.80 20.86
N SER A 317 -0.87 23.92 20.86
CA SER A 317 -1.65 24.07 22.10
C SER A 317 -1.46 22.88 23.04
N PHE A 318 -1.40 21.66 22.49
CA PHE A 318 -1.11 20.45 23.26
C PHE A 318 0.35 20.42 23.77
N LEU A 319 1.31 20.75 22.89
CA LEU A 319 2.74 20.78 23.26
C LEU A 319 3.06 21.81 24.35
N ALA A 320 2.32 22.92 24.40
CA ALA A 320 2.47 23.94 25.43
C ALA A 320 2.17 23.43 26.85
N ALA A 321 1.47 22.29 27.00
CA ALA A 321 1.27 21.62 28.29
C ALA A 321 2.51 20.83 28.77
N GLY A 322 3.57 20.74 27.97
CA GLY A 322 4.81 20.04 28.28
C GLY A 322 4.70 18.50 28.32
N PRO A 323 4.13 17.85 27.28
CA PRO A 323 4.09 16.39 27.23
C PRO A 323 5.49 15.79 27.08
N PRO A 324 5.73 14.55 27.56
CA PRO A 324 7.04 13.90 27.50
C PRO A 324 7.31 13.33 26.09
N VAL A 325 7.54 14.23 25.12
CA VAL A 325 7.79 13.89 23.71
C VAL A 325 9.28 14.00 23.40
N ALA A 326 9.91 12.86 23.07
CA ALA A 326 11.34 12.79 22.74
C ALA A 326 11.64 13.07 21.26
N ALA A 327 10.72 12.78 20.35
CA ALA A 327 10.87 13.01 18.92
C ALA A 327 9.54 13.43 18.29
N LEU A 328 9.57 14.49 17.48
CA LEU A 328 8.40 15.02 16.78
C LEU A 328 8.69 15.12 15.28
N GLY A 329 8.07 14.24 14.50
CA GLY A 329 8.14 14.30 13.04
C GLY A 329 6.86 14.85 12.43
N LEU A 330 6.98 15.92 11.66
CA LEU A 330 5.91 16.66 11.01
C LEU A 330 6.23 16.95 9.54
N GLN A 331 6.98 16.05 8.89
CA GLN A 331 7.37 16.14 7.48
C GLN A 331 6.15 16.24 6.53
N HIS A 332 6.20 17.03 5.46
CA HIS A 332 5.18 17.08 4.39
C HIS A 332 3.74 17.46 4.84
N ASN A 333 3.62 18.39 5.78
CA ASN A 333 2.37 18.79 6.41
C ASN A 333 1.87 20.18 5.99
N ALA A 334 2.57 20.87 5.08
CA ALA A 334 2.28 22.24 4.64
C ALA A 334 2.24 23.26 5.81
N ILE A 335 3.12 23.08 6.80
CA ILE A 335 3.29 24.00 7.93
C ILE A 335 4.02 25.25 7.44
N GLY A 336 3.27 26.30 7.17
CA GLY A 336 3.79 27.59 6.75
C GLY A 336 4.41 28.40 7.90
N PRO A 337 4.75 29.67 7.64
CA PRO A 337 5.39 30.53 8.63
C PRO A 337 4.57 30.72 9.92
N ARG A 338 3.23 30.71 9.83
CA ARG A 338 2.36 30.89 11.01
C ARG A 338 2.33 29.63 11.87
N GLY A 339 2.25 28.46 11.26
CA GLY A 339 2.32 27.18 11.96
C GLY A 339 3.69 26.99 12.61
N ALA A 340 4.77 27.37 11.93
CA ALA A 340 6.12 27.37 12.49
C ALA A 340 6.24 28.30 13.72
N ALA A 341 5.66 29.49 13.66
CA ALA A 341 5.62 30.40 14.80
C ALA A 341 4.81 29.84 15.98
N ALA A 342 3.69 29.15 15.72
CA ALA A 342 2.91 28.48 16.75
C ALA A 342 3.70 27.34 17.41
N LEU A 343 4.38 26.51 16.60
CA LEU A 343 5.28 25.48 17.11
C LEU A 343 6.40 26.07 17.97
N ALA A 344 7.05 27.13 17.47
CA ALA A 344 8.13 27.83 18.19
C ALA A 344 7.70 28.32 19.57
N ALA A 345 6.47 28.84 19.71
CA ALA A 345 5.93 29.28 20.99
C ALA A 345 5.74 28.13 22.00
N ALA A 346 5.53 26.90 21.53
CA ALA A 346 5.29 25.73 22.37
C ALA A 346 6.56 24.93 22.70
N LEU A 347 7.60 24.98 21.86
CA LEU A 347 8.85 24.24 22.04
C LEU A 347 9.52 24.39 23.43
N PRO A 348 9.53 25.58 24.07
CA PRO A 348 10.11 25.72 25.41
C PRO A 348 9.48 24.84 26.49
N ALA A 349 8.21 24.43 26.33
CA ALA A 349 7.53 23.56 27.27
C ALA A 349 7.91 22.08 27.09
N VAL A 350 8.43 21.68 25.92
CA VAL A 350 8.72 20.28 25.58
C VAL A 350 10.17 19.92 25.95
N THR A 351 10.40 19.70 27.25
CA THR A 351 11.74 19.56 27.85
C THR A 351 12.46 18.25 27.50
N GLU A 352 11.79 17.27 26.91
CA GLU A 352 12.38 15.98 26.52
C GLU A 352 12.73 15.90 25.02
N LEU A 353 12.38 16.92 24.21
CA LEU A 353 12.51 16.86 22.74
C LEU A 353 13.97 16.81 22.25
N ARG A 354 14.36 15.70 21.62
CA ARG A 354 15.70 15.47 21.05
C ARG A 354 15.75 15.56 19.53
N GLU A 355 14.64 15.26 18.86
CA GLU A 355 14.55 15.21 17.40
C GLU A 355 13.31 15.99 16.92
N LEU A 356 13.51 16.94 16.02
CA LEU A 356 12.45 17.72 15.39
C LEU A 356 12.58 17.65 13.87
N LEU A 357 11.60 17.03 13.21
CA LEU A 357 11.61 16.84 11.77
C LEU A 357 10.49 17.61 11.07
N LEU A 358 10.85 18.55 10.21
CA LEU A 358 9.97 19.52 9.56
C LEU A 358 10.23 19.67 8.05
N HIS A 359 10.89 18.70 7.42
CA HIS A 359 11.13 18.64 5.99
C HIS A 359 9.88 18.92 5.15
N SER A 360 10.03 19.75 4.12
CA SER A 360 9.02 19.97 3.09
C SER A 360 7.68 20.49 3.62
N ASN A 361 7.71 21.58 4.40
CA ASN A 361 6.54 22.23 4.98
C ASN A 361 6.26 23.64 4.44
N GLY A 362 7.22 24.28 3.78
CA GLY A 362 7.06 25.65 3.29
C GLY A 362 7.16 26.71 4.39
N ILE A 363 7.98 26.44 5.42
CA ILE A 363 8.18 27.31 6.59
C ILE A 363 8.66 28.72 6.21
N GLY A 364 9.48 28.84 5.16
CA GLY A 364 10.04 30.10 4.68
C GLY A 364 11.04 30.77 5.66
N ALA A 365 11.63 31.88 5.23
CA ALA A 365 12.63 32.62 6.03
C ALA A 365 12.09 33.11 7.38
N ALA A 366 10.87 33.65 7.41
CA ALA A 366 10.26 34.20 8.63
C ALA A 366 9.89 33.10 9.65
N GLY A 367 9.36 31.97 9.17
CA GLY A 367 9.10 30.81 10.01
C GLY A 367 10.40 30.20 10.56
N ALA A 368 11.45 30.14 9.75
CA ALA A 368 12.75 29.67 10.21
C ALA A 368 13.36 30.60 11.27
N ALA A 369 13.23 31.92 11.11
CA ALA A 369 13.68 32.89 12.10
C ALA A 369 13.01 32.69 13.48
N THR A 370 11.69 32.50 13.48
CA THR A 370 10.93 32.26 14.72
C THR A 370 11.25 30.90 15.34
N LEU A 371 11.33 29.84 14.53
CA LEU A 371 11.67 28.50 14.99
C LEU A 371 13.09 28.43 15.58
N CYS A 372 14.09 28.97 14.88
CA CYS A 372 15.49 28.98 15.30
C CYS A 372 15.70 29.75 16.61
N ALA A 373 14.94 30.82 16.85
CA ALA A 373 15.00 31.59 18.10
C ALA A 373 14.46 30.82 19.31
N ALA A 374 13.65 29.77 19.09
CA ALA A 374 12.97 29.01 20.15
C ALA A 374 13.40 27.54 20.21
N LEU A 375 14.49 27.16 19.55
CA LEU A 375 14.98 25.78 19.57
C LEU A 375 15.32 25.35 21.01
N PRO A 376 14.84 24.19 21.46
CA PRO A 376 15.21 23.69 22.78
C PRO A 376 16.73 23.53 22.89
N PRO A 377 17.35 23.93 24.02
CA PRO A 377 18.80 23.87 24.17
C PRO A 377 19.35 22.45 24.12
N HIS A 378 18.51 21.45 24.44
CA HIS A 378 18.83 20.03 24.47
C HIS A 378 18.51 19.27 23.17
N LEU A 379 18.08 19.97 22.12
CA LEU A 379 17.76 19.37 20.82
C LEU A 379 19.03 18.86 20.14
N THR A 380 19.00 17.62 19.66
CA THR A 380 20.17 16.94 19.06
C THR A 380 20.07 16.78 17.55
N SER A 381 18.85 16.75 16.99
CA SER A 381 18.62 16.63 15.55
C SER A 381 17.49 17.56 15.10
N LEU A 382 17.77 18.34 14.04
CA LEU A 382 16.82 19.26 13.41
C LEU A 382 16.81 19.04 11.90
N ASP A 383 15.65 18.71 11.35
CA ASP A 383 15.44 18.66 9.91
C ASP A 383 14.47 19.75 9.47
N ILE A 384 14.99 20.73 8.74
CA ILE A 384 14.21 21.82 8.13
C ILE A 384 14.49 21.91 6.62
N GLY A 385 14.84 20.78 5.98
CA GLY A 385 15.06 20.70 4.54
C GLY A 385 13.81 21.01 3.71
N SER A 386 13.98 21.41 2.45
CA SER A 386 12.88 21.67 1.50
C SER A 386 11.83 22.68 1.98
N ASN A 387 12.21 23.72 2.72
CA ASN A 387 11.31 24.70 3.34
C ASN A 387 11.42 26.13 2.77
N GLY A 388 12.27 26.36 1.77
CA GLY A 388 12.40 27.67 1.13
C GLY A 388 12.95 28.75 2.06
N LEU A 389 13.97 28.42 2.85
CA LEU A 389 14.56 29.32 3.85
C LEU A 389 15.24 30.55 3.24
N GLY A 390 15.94 30.37 2.11
CA GLY A 390 16.84 31.38 1.55
C GLY A 390 17.97 31.80 2.48
N ASP A 391 18.74 32.81 2.08
CA ASP A 391 19.86 33.34 2.88
C ASP A 391 19.42 33.92 4.22
N ALA A 392 18.20 34.48 4.29
CA ALA A 392 17.65 35.03 5.53
C ALA A 392 17.35 33.93 6.55
N GLY A 393 16.75 32.81 6.14
CA GLY A 393 16.55 31.65 7.00
C GLY A 393 17.89 31.02 7.43
N ALA A 394 18.86 30.92 6.51
CA ALA A 394 20.20 30.42 6.84
C ALA A 394 20.93 31.27 7.90
N ARG A 395 20.76 32.60 7.88
CA ARG A 395 21.27 33.49 8.95
C ARG A 395 20.63 33.19 10.30
N ALA A 396 19.33 32.92 10.34
CA ALA A 396 18.67 32.54 11.59
C ALA A 396 19.19 31.21 12.14
N VAL A 397 19.42 30.23 11.25
CA VAL A 397 20.06 28.96 11.62
C VAL A 397 21.45 29.19 12.17
N ALA A 398 22.26 30.04 11.54
CA ALA A 398 23.59 30.40 12.03
C ALA A 398 23.53 31.03 13.45
N SER A 399 22.57 31.92 13.70
CA SER A 399 22.36 32.49 15.04
C SER A 399 21.98 31.42 16.08
N ALA A 400 21.16 30.44 15.71
CA ALA A 400 20.82 29.33 16.60
C ALA A 400 22.02 28.41 16.89
N LEU A 401 22.82 28.08 15.87
CA LEU A 401 24.05 27.28 16.03
C LEU A 401 25.09 27.94 16.94
N ALA A 402 25.11 29.28 16.98
CA ALA A 402 26.04 30.03 17.84
C ALA A 402 25.71 29.90 19.33
N VAL A 403 24.47 29.56 19.68
CA VAL A 403 24.01 29.43 21.08
C VAL A 403 23.65 28.00 21.47
N ASN A 404 23.31 27.15 20.50
CA ASN A 404 22.96 25.75 20.75
C ASN A 404 24.22 24.88 20.71
N ASP A 405 24.54 24.28 21.85
CA ASP A 405 25.68 23.40 22.05
C ASP A 405 25.31 21.90 22.09
N SER A 406 24.04 21.55 21.85
CA SER A 406 23.58 20.15 21.86
C SER A 406 23.29 19.59 20.46
N LEU A 407 23.10 20.44 19.46
CA LEU A 407 22.71 20.01 18.11
C LEU A 407 23.86 19.29 17.41
N VAL A 408 23.65 18.02 17.09
CA VAL A 408 24.63 17.13 16.45
C VAL A 408 24.36 16.98 14.95
N GLU A 409 23.08 16.99 14.57
CA GLU A 409 22.61 16.79 13.20
C GLU A 409 21.65 17.90 12.74
N LEU A 410 21.92 18.42 11.54
CA LEU A 410 21.14 19.50 10.93
C LEU A 410 20.89 19.24 9.44
N HIS A 411 19.63 19.30 9.01
CA HIS A 411 19.25 19.22 7.60
C HIS A 411 18.76 20.56 7.04
N LEU A 412 19.46 21.06 6.03
CA LEU A 412 19.22 22.32 5.31
C LEU A 412 19.13 22.11 3.79
N ASP A 413 19.03 20.88 3.30
CA ASP A 413 18.94 20.59 1.87
C ASP A 413 17.71 21.25 1.20
N TYR A 414 17.84 21.57 -0.09
CA TYR A 414 16.76 22.11 -0.93
C TYR A 414 16.07 23.37 -0.37
N ASN A 415 16.83 24.33 0.13
CA ASN A 415 16.31 25.54 0.79
C ASN A 415 16.59 26.85 0.05
N SER A 416 17.12 26.77 -1.17
CA SER A 416 17.51 27.94 -1.97
C SER A 416 18.48 28.87 -1.23
N ILE A 417 19.41 28.28 -0.45
CA ILE A 417 20.42 29.03 0.29
C ILE A 417 21.57 29.36 -0.66
N GLY A 418 21.87 30.64 -0.82
CA GLY A 418 22.97 31.14 -1.63
C GLY A 418 24.26 31.31 -0.84
N GLU A 419 25.22 31.99 -1.46
CA GLU A 419 26.57 32.18 -0.93
C GLU A 419 26.61 32.92 0.42
N ALA A 420 25.76 33.93 0.59
CA ALA A 420 25.71 34.73 1.81
C ALA A 420 25.12 33.94 3.00
N GLY A 421 24.10 33.12 2.75
CA GLY A 421 23.53 32.23 3.75
C GLY A 421 24.51 31.13 4.16
N ALA A 422 25.16 30.49 3.19
CA ALA A 422 26.16 29.46 3.44
C ALA A 422 27.37 30.01 4.24
N SER A 423 27.84 31.20 3.90
CA SER A 423 28.91 31.89 4.64
C SER A 423 28.53 32.18 6.10
N SER A 424 27.25 32.49 6.35
CA SER A 424 26.75 32.73 7.70
C SER A 424 26.77 31.46 8.54
N VAL A 425 26.33 30.33 7.97
CA VAL A 425 26.39 29.01 8.63
C VAL A 425 27.85 28.62 8.90
N LEU A 426 28.75 28.84 7.94
CA LEU A 426 30.18 28.56 8.10
C LEU A 426 30.80 29.37 9.25
N SER A 427 30.45 30.65 9.36
CA SER A 427 30.90 31.51 10.46
C SER A 427 30.45 30.96 11.82
N ALA A 428 29.19 30.51 11.94
CA ALA A 428 28.70 29.89 13.18
C ALA A 428 29.44 28.59 13.53
N LEU A 429 29.75 27.76 12.53
CA LEU A 429 30.52 26.52 12.71
C LEU A 429 31.96 26.74 13.15
N SER A 430 32.50 27.96 13.04
CA SER A 430 33.83 28.27 13.57
C SER A 430 33.87 28.23 15.09
N ASN A 431 32.73 28.50 15.75
CA ASN A 431 32.58 28.49 17.21
C ASN A 431 31.79 27.27 17.71
N ASN A 432 30.91 26.69 16.90
CA ASN A 432 30.16 25.48 17.23
C ASN A 432 31.02 24.24 16.96
N SER A 433 31.29 23.44 18.00
CA SER A 433 32.05 22.19 17.92
C SER A 433 31.19 20.93 17.98
N THR A 434 29.88 21.08 18.18
CA THR A 434 28.97 19.96 18.49
C THR A 434 28.26 19.41 17.25
N LEU A 435 28.06 20.25 16.23
CA LEU A 435 27.48 19.80 14.97
C LEU A 435 28.48 18.94 14.19
N THR A 436 28.14 17.66 13.98
CA THR A 436 28.97 16.65 13.30
C THR A 436 28.34 16.08 12.02
N SER A 437 27.09 16.48 11.73
CA SER A 437 26.36 16.12 10.53
C SER A 437 25.57 17.31 9.98
N LEU A 438 25.80 17.66 8.71
CA LEU A 438 25.12 18.75 8.00
C LEU A 438 24.70 18.29 6.61
N TRP A 439 23.40 18.35 6.33
CA TRP A 439 22.85 18.13 5.00
C TRP A 439 22.58 19.46 4.32
N PHE A 440 23.21 19.69 3.16
CA PHE A 440 23.17 20.99 2.47
C PHE A 440 22.96 20.88 0.95
N SER A 441 22.63 19.68 0.43
CA SER A 441 22.47 19.45 -1.00
C SER A 441 21.30 20.22 -1.61
N GLY A 442 21.40 20.61 -2.89
CA GLY A 442 20.29 21.27 -3.59
C GLY A 442 20.07 22.74 -3.19
N ASN A 443 21.11 23.40 -2.68
CA ASN A 443 21.16 24.83 -2.42
C ASN A 443 22.01 25.55 -3.49
N ASP A 444 21.93 26.88 -3.53
CA ASP A 444 22.50 27.74 -4.57
C ASP A 444 23.90 28.30 -4.20
N ALA A 445 24.56 27.71 -3.20
CA ALA A 445 25.92 28.09 -2.79
C ALA A 445 26.99 27.48 -3.71
N SER A 446 28.14 28.15 -3.81
CA SER A 446 29.26 27.63 -4.61
C SER A 446 29.81 26.31 -4.05
N GLN A 447 30.32 25.46 -4.94
CA GLN A 447 30.92 24.18 -4.54
C GLN A 447 32.10 24.38 -3.56
N SER A 448 32.89 25.43 -3.75
CA SER A 448 33.98 25.81 -2.84
C SER A 448 33.48 26.01 -1.41
N THR A 449 32.39 26.76 -1.24
CA THR A 449 31.85 27.05 0.10
C THR A 449 31.22 25.82 0.73
N VAL A 450 30.58 24.98 -0.08
CA VAL A 450 30.06 23.68 0.36
C VAL A 450 31.19 22.74 0.81
N ASP A 451 32.36 22.78 0.17
CA ASP A 451 33.52 21.98 0.58
C ASP A 451 34.15 22.49 1.88
N VAL A 452 34.18 23.80 2.09
CA VAL A 452 34.62 24.39 3.38
C VAL A 452 33.64 24.06 4.51
N LEU A 453 32.33 24.09 4.27
CA LEU A 453 31.32 23.62 5.24
C LEU A 453 31.55 22.16 5.64
N LYS A 454 31.84 21.27 4.67
CA LYS A 454 32.17 19.87 4.96
C LYS A 454 33.43 19.75 5.81
N ALA A 455 34.47 20.51 5.50
CA ALA A 455 35.71 20.51 6.26
C ALA A 455 35.49 20.98 7.72
N ALA A 456 34.64 22.00 7.92
CA ALA A 456 34.29 22.48 9.26
C ALA A 456 33.57 21.41 10.10
N VAL A 457 32.60 20.70 9.50
CA VAL A 457 31.87 19.60 10.17
C VAL A 457 32.77 18.39 10.42
N LYS A 458 33.69 18.08 9.49
CA LYS A 458 34.69 17.02 9.67
C LYS A 458 35.63 17.30 10.84
N ARG A 459 36.10 18.55 10.98
CA ARG A 459 36.91 18.99 12.14
C ARG A 459 36.16 18.74 13.46
N ASN A 460 34.87 19.05 13.52
CA ASN A 460 34.06 18.82 14.71
C ASN A 460 33.94 17.33 15.06
N ARG A 461 33.79 16.45 14.06
CA ARG A 461 33.86 14.99 14.25
C ARG A 461 35.17 14.53 14.84
N GLU A 462 36.28 14.93 14.21
CA GLU A 462 37.61 14.50 14.60
C GLU A 462 37.92 14.93 16.04
N ALA A 463 37.42 16.10 16.46
CA ALA A 463 37.53 16.60 17.82
C ALA A 463 36.67 15.85 18.85
N ALA A 464 35.57 15.21 18.45
CA ALA A 464 34.64 14.50 19.34
C ALA A 464 35.14 13.12 19.80
N GLY A 465 36.22 12.59 19.21
CA GLY A 465 36.83 11.31 19.59
C GLY A 465 36.12 10.09 19.00
N ASP A 466 36.88 9.27 18.27
CA ASP A 466 36.46 8.02 17.66
C ASP A 466 36.27 6.93 18.75
N GLN A 467 35.03 6.70 19.20
CA GLN A 467 34.64 5.61 20.11
C GLN A 467 33.98 4.42 19.37
N ASP A 468 34.12 4.31 18.04
CA ASP A 468 33.38 3.31 17.25
C ASP A 468 34.09 1.95 17.07
N GLN A 469 35.25 1.74 17.69
CA GLN A 469 36.07 0.53 17.45
C GLN A 469 35.73 -0.71 18.31
N CYS A 470 34.76 -0.64 19.23
CA CYS A 470 34.45 -1.76 20.16
C CYS A 470 33.12 -2.50 19.88
N ILE A 471 32.36 -2.14 18.84
CA ILE A 471 31.02 -2.71 18.59
C ILE A 471 31.04 -3.79 17.48
N TYR A 472 32.10 -3.85 16.67
CA TYR A 472 32.14 -4.70 15.47
C TYR A 472 32.38 -6.21 15.72
N GLU A 473 32.70 -6.64 16.94
CA GLU A 473 33.00 -8.06 17.22
C GLU A 473 31.87 -8.83 17.93
N LYS A 474 30.75 -8.19 18.31
CA LYS A 474 29.62 -8.87 19.00
C LYS A 474 28.28 -8.90 18.23
N ALA A 475 28.22 -8.41 17.00
CA ALA A 475 26.99 -8.35 16.19
C ALA A 475 26.81 -9.53 15.20
N ASN A 476 27.35 -10.71 15.53
CA ASN A 476 27.26 -11.91 14.67
C ASN A 476 26.23 -12.94 15.15
N GLU A 477 25.32 -12.58 16.05
CA GLU A 477 24.13 -13.39 16.29
C GLU A 477 22.97 -12.92 15.39
N PRO A 478 22.29 -13.84 14.67
CA PRO A 478 21.11 -13.49 13.89
C PRO A 478 20.04 -12.91 14.84
N LEU A 479 19.53 -11.72 14.54
CA LEU A 479 18.35 -11.17 15.22
C LEU A 479 17.10 -11.99 14.83
N ALA A 480 16.99 -13.20 15.39
CA ALA A 480 15.89 -14.13 15.16
C ALA A 480 14.64 -13.82 16.03
N ALA A 481 14.71 -12.80 16.90
CA ALA A 481 13.74 -12.59 17.99
C ALA A 481 13.09 -11.19 18.04
N LEU A 482 13.12 -10.41 16.95
CA LEU A 482 12.33 -9.18 16.89
C LEU A 482 10.89 -9.49 16.46
N GLU A 483 9.95 -9.46 17.40
CA GLU A 483 8.53 -9.33 17.09
C GLU A 483 8.31 -8.00 16.36
N MET A 484 7.88 -8.10 15.11
CA MET A 484 7.62 -6.94 14.27
C MET A 484 6.34 -6.24 14.77
N PRO A 485 6.36 -4.91 14.98
CA PRO A 485 5.13 -4.18 15.27
C PRO A 485 4.14 -4.34 14.11
N SER A 486 2.86 -4.55 14.43
CA SER A 486 1.78 -4.58 13.44
C SER A 486 1.75 -3.26 12.69
N VAL A 487 2.07 -3.27 11.40
CA VAL A 487 2.20 -2.04 10.64
C VAL A 487 0.82 -1.57 10.18
N PRO A 488 0.38 -0.34 10.53
CA PRO A 488 -0.92 0.16 10.11
C PRO A 488 -0.99 0.37 8.60
N PHE A 489 -2.20 0.15 8.05
CA PHE A 489 -2.53 0.29 6.63
C PHE A 489 -2.10 1.65 6.07
N THR A 490 -1.35 1.64 4.96
CA THR A 490 -0.87 2.88 4.32
C THR A 490 -1.93 3.40 3.33
N PRO A 491 -2.34 4.69 3.37
CA PRO A 491 -3.45 5.13 2.52
C PRO A 491 -3.10 5.16 1.02
N GLY A 492 -3.70 4.27 0.22
CA GLY A 492 -3.56 4.20 -1.25
C GLY A 492 -3.05 2.87 -1.81
N THR A 493 -3.03 1.81 -0.99
CA THR A 493 -2.41 0.51 -1.26
C THR A 493 -3.42 -0.63 -1.39
N CYS A 494 -2.95 -1.81 -1.81
CA CYS A 494 -3.68 -3.07 -1.67
C CYS A 494 -2.89 -4.05 -0.78
N LEU A 495 -3.58 -4.98 -0.11
CA LEU A 495 -2.98 -5.94 0.84
C LEU A 495 -1.79 -6.71 0.25
N PHE A 496 -1.85 -7.05 -1.04
CA PHE A 496 -0.76 -7.76 -1.73
C PHE A 496 0.52 -6.92 -1.80
N ALA A 497 0.38 -5.63 -2.13
CA ALA A 497 1.52 -4.74 -2.28
C ALA A 497 2.16 -4.40 -0.92
N ASP A 498 1.35 -4.29 0.15
CA ASP A 498 1.84 -4.16 1.53
C ASP A 498 2.63 -5.40 1.96
N ARG A 499 2.12 -6.60 1.63
CA ARG A 499 2.80 -7.87 1.94
C ARG A 499 4.13 -8.02 1.21
N VAL A 500 4.19 -7.63 -0.07
CA VAL A 500 5.43 -7.61 -0.87
C VAL A 500 6.49 -6.71 -0.23
N ALA A 501 6.10 -5.51 0.22
CA ALA A 501 7.02 -4.59 0.88
C ALA A 501 7.49 -5.11 2.25
N GLU A 502 6.55 -5.63 3.05
CA GLU A 502 6.82 -6.22 4.37
C GLU A 502 7.85 -7.35 4.29
N LEU A 503 7.65 -8.32 3.39
CA LEU A 503 8.56 -9.45 3.21
C LEU A 503 9.95 -9.00 2.75
N SER A 504 10.00 -8.03 1.84
CA SER A 504 11.26 -7.47 1.34
C SER A 504 12.08 -6.82 2.45
N ILE A 505 11.44 -6.00 3.29
CA ILE A 505 12.11 -5.32 4.40
C ILE A 505 12.49 -6.31 5.50
N ARG A 506 11.62 -7.28 5.82
CA ARG A 506 11.95 -8.36 6.76
C ARG A 506 13.19 -9.12 6.30
N SER A 507 13.25 -9.51 5.03
CA SER A 507 14.41 -10.18 4.46
C SER A 507 15.67 -9.32 4.58
N TYR A 508 15.57 -8.02 4.36
CA TYR A 508 16.70 -7.12 4.53
C TYR A 508 17.19 -7.04 5.98
N LEU A 509 16.29 -6.88 6.95
CA LEU A 509 16.64 -6.83 8.37
C LEU A 509 17.24 -8.16 8.85
N GLN A 510 16.71 -9.28 8.38
CA GLN A 510 17.20 -10.61 8.75
C GLN A 510 18.59 -10.90 8.19
N GLN A 511 18.83 -10.58 6.91
CA GLN A 511 20.07 -10.94 6.22
C GLN A 511 21.17 -9.87 6.37
N CYS A 512 20.78 -8.64 6.65
CA CYS A 512 21.67 -7.47 6.65
C CYS A 512 21.45 -6.58 7.89
N GLY A 513 21.01 -7.12 9.02
CA GLY A 513 20.61 -6.35 10.20
C GLY A 513 21.65 -5.33 10.68
N SER A 514 22.93 -5.70 10.71
CA SER A 514 24.04 -4.80 11.07
C SER A 514 24.19 -3.64 10.08
N HIS A 515 24.12 -3.93 8.78
CA HIS A 515 24.12 -2.90 7.74
C HIS A 515 22.86 -2.04 7.82
N ALA A 516 21.68 -2.62 8.09
CA ALA A 516 20.42 -1.89 8.23
C ALA A 516 20.43 -0.91 9.41
N LEU A 517 21.03 -1.30 10.54
CA LEU A 517 21.23 -0.46 11.72
C LEU A 517 22.20 0.70 11.43
N GLY A 518 23.24 0.46 10.61
CA GLY A 518 24.20 1.49 10.19
C GLY A 518 23.76 2.38 9.01
N ALA A 519 22.81 1.93 8.19
CA ALA A 519 22.46 2.56 6.91
C ALA A 519 21.63 3.85 7.00
N ARG A 520 21.16 4.25 8.21
CA ARG A 520 20.49 5.53 8.52
C ARG A 520 19.47 6.04 7.47
N GLY A 521 18.73 5.14 6.80
CA GLY A 521 17.75 5.50 5.76
C GLY A 521 18.30 5.86 4.37
N GLN A 522 19.62 5.88 4.17
CA GLN A 522 20.26 6.39 2.95
C GLN A 522 20.37 5.38 1.80
N VAL A 523 19.88 4.15 2.01
CA VAL A 523 20.03 3.06 1.05
C VAL A 523 18.73 2.76 0.31
N VAL A 524 18.85 2.43 -0.98
CA VAL A 524 17.73 1.91 -1.75
C VAL A 524 17.74 0.39 -1.61
N LEU A 525 16.60 -0.19 -1.27
CA LEU A 525 16.38 -1.64 -1.22
C LEU A 525 15.52 -2.02 -2.42
N ALA A 526 15.91 -3.07 -3.12
CA ALA A 526 15.06 -3.74 -4.09
C ALA A 526 15.09 -5.25 -3.88
N SER A 527 13.96 -5.89 -4.13
CA SER A 527 13.79 -7.34 -3.93
C SER A 527 12.96 -7.94 -5.05
N VAL A 528 13.38 -9.10 -5.55
CA VAL A 528 12.55 -9.92 -6.44
C VAL A 528 11.88 -10.98 -5.58
N LEU A 529 10.55 -11.07 -5.70
CA LEU A 529 9.74 -12.03 -4.98
C LEU A 529 9.13 -13.03 -5.97
N LEU A 530 9.06 -14.28 -5.54
CA LEU A 530 8.35 -15.34 -6.22
C LEU A 530 7.04 -15.60 -5.49
N HIS A 531 5.95 -15.57 -6.23
CA HIS A 531 4.65 -16.05 -5.79
C HIS A 531 4.36 -17.38 -6.50
N ASP A 532 4.23 -18.46 -5.75
CA ASP A 532 3.86 -19.79 -6.24
C ASP A 532 2.77 -20.36 -5.31
N PRO A 533 1.49 -20.36 -5.72
CA PRO A 533 0.39 -20.90 -4.93
C PRO A 533 0.58 -22.37 -4.52
N GLY A 534 1.39 -23.13 -5.28
CA GLY A 534 1.71 -24.52 -4.98
C GLY A 534 2.81 -24.72 -3.93
N ARG A 535 3.36 -23.64 -3.35
CA ARG A 535 4.42 -23.68 -2.32
C ARG A 535 3.96 -23.06 -1.00
N SER A 536 4.63 -23.47 0.08
CA SER A 536 4.49 -22.87 1.40
C SER A 536 5.87 -22.43 1.90
N PRO A 537 6.11 -21.13 2.13
CA PRO A 537 5.18 -20.02 1.91
C PRO A 537 4.89 -19.78 0.42
N SER A 538 3.68 -19.30 0.10
CA SER A 538 3.27 -19.05 -1.29
C SER A 538 3.91 -17.80 -1.89
N LEU A 539 4.40 -16.86 -1.07
CA LEU A 539 5.10 -15.65 -1.49
C LEU A 539 6.40 -15.52 -0.69
N GLU A 540 7.54 -15.46 -1.38
CA GLU A 540 8.87 -15.38 -0.76
C GLU A 540 9.82 -14.44 -1.50
N VAL A 541 10.78 -13.86 -0.77
CA VAL A 541 11.87 -13.08 -1.36
C VAL A 541 12.94 -14.04 -1.86
N VAL A 542 13.16 -14.06 -3.17
CA VAL A 542 14.16 -14.95 -3.80
C VAL A 542 15.48 -14.24 -4.08
N SER A 543 15.46 -12.90 -4.18
CA SER A 543 16.68 -12.11 -4.25
C SER A 543 16.50 -10.70 -3.73
N MET A 544 17.61 -10.09 -3.34
CA MET A 544 17.68 -8.76 -2.77
C MET A 544 18.95 -8.04 -3.22
N GLY A 545 18.83 -6.72 -3.41
CA GLY A 545 19.93 -5.80 -3.67
C GLY A 545 19.78 -4.52 -2.87
N VAL A 546 20.90 -4.02 -2.34
CA VAL A 546 20.96 -2.75 -1.62
C VAL A 546 22.05 -1.90 -2.25
N GLY A 547 21.69 -0.70 -2.70
CA GLY A 547 22.58 0.15 -3.48
C GLY A 547 22.44 1.63 -3.15
N THR A 548 23.44 2.42 -3.53
CA THR A 548 23.43 3.87 -3.42
C THR A 548 22.85 4.52 -4.69
N LYS A 549 22.19 5.66 -4.53
CA LYS A 549 21.33 6.25 -5.56
C LYS A 549 22.09 7.00 -6.68
N PHE A 550 23.39 7.25 -6.53
CA PHE A 550 24.09 8.22 -7.38
C PHE A 550 25.57 7.89 -7.62
N MET A 551 26.02 8.03 -8.86
CA MET A 551 27.44 8.11 -9.23
C MET A 551 27.68 9.52 -9.81
N PRO A 552 28.53 10.37 -9.19
CA PRO A 552 28.81 11.71 -9.68
C PRO A 552 29.43 11.73 -11.08
N THR A 553 29.10 12.73 -11.89
CA THR A 553 29.61 12.87 -13.27
C THR A 553 31.13 13.02 -13.29
N GLU A 554 31.73 13.69 -12.30
CA GLU A 554 33.19 13.83 -12.16
C GLU A 554 33.85 12.47 -11.84
N ALA A 555 33.15 11.61 -11.10
CA ALA A 555 33.56 10.23 -10.84
C ALA A 555 33.43 9.35 -12.09
N ALA A 556 32.42 9.56 -12.93
CA ALA A 556 32.28 8.82 -14.20
C ALA A 556 33.32 9.21 -15.26
N GLN A 557 33.83 10.45 -15.23
CA GLN A 557 34.78 11.01 -16.20
C GLN A 557 36.26 10.74 -15.87
N SER A 558 36.60 10.52 -14.59
CA SER A 558 37.98 10.32 -14.13
C SER A 558 38.55 8.91 -14.41
N ASP A 559 37.82 8.03 -15.09
CA ASP A 559 38.17 6.61 -15.29
C ASP A 559 39.08 6.30 -16.48
N GLY A 560 39.44 7.32 -17.27
CA GLY A 560 40.20 7.11 -18.50
C GLY A 560 39.56 6.08 -19.45
N PRO A 561 40.33 5.51 -20.40
CA PRO A 561 39.79 4.59 -21.41
C PRO A 561 39.45 3.18 -20.89
N HIS A 562 39.75 2.85 -19.62
CA HIS A 562 39.67 1.48 -19.09
C HIS A 562 38.50 1.21 -18.14
N ARG A 563 37.59 2.17 -17.91
CA ARG A 563 36.28 2.01 -17.23
C ARG A 563 36.35 1.04 -16.03
N ARG A 564 37.08 1.42 -14.97
CA ARG A 564 37.37 0.57 -13.80
C ARG A 564 36.24 0.55 -12.76
N ARG A 565 35.26 1.46 -12.83
CA ARG A 565 34.10 1.50 -11.92
C ARG A 565 32.84 0.84 -12.51
N VAL A 566 32.10 0.11 -11.66
CA VAL A 566 30.79 -0.51 -11.96
C VAL A 566 29.74 0.58 -12.04
N ARG A 567 29.31 0.90 -13.26
CA ARG A 567 28.36 1.98 -13.55
C ARG A 567 26.93 1.77 -13.02
N ASP A 568 26.61 0.60 -12.43
CA ASP A 568 25.25 0.16 -12.15
C ASP A 568 25.11 -0.58 -10.79
N SER A 569 25.46 0.07 -9.68
CA SER A 569 25.26 -0.44 -8.31
C SER A 569 23.92 -0.01 -7.69
N HIS A 570 22.93 0.30 -8.53
CA HIS A 570 21.58 0.61 -8.05
C HIS A 570 20.88 -0.66 -7.54
N ALA A 571 20.04 -0.50 -6.53
CA ALA A 571 19.41 -1.61 -5.82
C ALA A 571 18.68 -2.59 -6.76
N GLU A 572 17.93 -2.08 -7.73
CA GLU A 572 17.15 -2.88 -8.68
C GLU A 572 18.06 -3.74 -9.59
N VAL A 573 19.22 -3.20 -9.96
CA VAL A 573 20.21 -3.92 -10.77
C VAL A 573 20.88 -5.00 -9.95
N LEU A 574 21.24 -4.69 -8.70
CA LEU A 574 21.85 -5.64 -7.77
C LEU A 574 20.89 -6.79 -7.42
N ALA A 575 19.61 -6.47 -7.18
CA ALA A 575 18.56 -7.45 -6.92
C ALA A 575 18.40 -8.41 -8.11
N ARG A 576 18.41 -7.88 -9.35
CA ARG A 576 18.39 -8.71 -10.55
C ARG A 576 19.65 -9.57 -10.69
N ARG A 577 20.84 -9.04 -10.40
CA ARG A 577 22.10 -9.83 -10.45
C ARG A 577 22.06 -11.00 -9.47
N ALA A 578 21.57 -10.77 -8.26
CA ALA A 578 21.34 -11.81 -7.28
C ALA A 578 20.27 -12.81 -7.77
N PHE A 579 19.21 -12.33 -8.42
CA PHE A 579 18.18 -13.20 -9.01
C PHE A 579 18.75 -14.17 -10.06
N LEU A 580 19.70 -13.75 -10.89
CA LEU A 580 20.34 -14.67 -11.84
C LEU A 580 21.08 -15.80 -11.13
N LYS A 581 21.75 -15.52 -9.99
CA LYS A 581 22.42 -16.55 -9.18
C LYS A 581 21.42 -17.56 -8.64
N TYR A 582 20.28 -17.08 -8.13
CA TYR A 582 19.16 -17.92 -7.71
C TYR A 582 18.68 -18.84 -8.84
N LEU A 583 18.43 -18.31 -10.05
CA LEU A 583 17.99 -19.13 -11.19
C LEU A 583 19.01 -20.22 -11.57
N TYR A 584 20.31 -19.91 -11.55
CA TYR A 584 21.34 -20.93 -11.77
C TYR A 584 21.33 -22.02 -10.69
N ALA A 585 21.14 -21.64 -9.42
CA ALA A 585 21.06 -22.60 -8.32
C ALA A 585 19.83 -23.51 -8.45
N GLU A 586 18.67 -22.95 -8.82
CA GLU A 586 17.43 -23.70 -9.05
C GLU A 586 17.58 -24.72 -10.19
N ILE A 587 18.17 -24.30 -11.33
CA ILE A 587 18.44 -25.20 -12.46
C ILE A 587 19.38 -26.33 -12.03
N TYR A 588 20.47 -25.97 -11.33
CA TYR A 588 21.46 -26.94 -10.88
C TYR A 588 20.84 -27.96 -9.90
N ALA A 589 20.05 -27.49 -8.93
CA ALA A 589 19.34 -28.35 -7.99
C ALA A 589 18.34 -29.27 -8.71
N SER A 590 17.61 -28.76 -9.71
CA SER A 590 16.68 -29.54 -10.52
C SER A 590 17.38 -30.67 -11.29
N LEU A 591 18.55 -30.40 -11.88
CA LEU A 591 19.37 -31.42 -12.55
C LEU A 591 19.86 -32.52 -11.61
N HIS A 592 20.05 -32.19 -10.33
CA HIS A 592 20.47 -33.12 -9.28
C HIS A 592 19.28 -33.74 -8.52
N GLY A 593 18.08 -33.69 -9.10
CA GLY A 593 16.90 -34.42 -8.61
C GLY A 593 16.01 -33.65 -7.63
N SER A 594 16.28 -32.37 -7.37
CA SER A 594 15.36 -31.52 -6.59
C SER A 594 14.06 -31.29 -7.34
N ARG A 595 12.93 -31.52 -6.67
CA ARG A 595 11.57 -31.31 -7.23
C ARG A 595 10.86 -30.08 -6.65
N ASP A 596 11.43 -29.48 -5.61
CA ASP A 596 10.79 -28.38 -4.86
C ASP A 596 11.10 -26.99 -5.45
N GLY A 597 11.93 -26.91 -6.49
CA GLY A 597 12.35 -25.66 -7.12
C GLY A 597 11.25 -24.93 -7.91
N ALA A 598 11.41 -23.62 -8.03
CA ALA A 598 10.59 -22.70 -8.81
C ALA A 598 10.65 -22.94 -10.33
N LEU A 599 11.75 -23.56 -10.79
CA LEU A 599 11.95 -23.94 -12.18
C LEU A 599 11.73 -25.44 -12.38
N VAL A 600 10.97 -25.79 -13.42
CA VAL A 600 10.66 -27.17 -13.78
C VAL A 600 11.30 -27.51 -15.12
N ALA A 601 11.97 -28.67 -15.19
CA ALA A 601 12.52 -29.19 -16.43
C ALA A 601 11.42 -29.52 -17.44
N LYS A 602 11.63 -29.11 -18.70
CA LYS A 602 10.76 -29.34 -19.85
C LYS A 602 11.41 -30.37 -20.80
N PRO A 603 10.59 -31.06 -21.62
CA PRO A 603 11.10 -31.89 -22.72
C PRO A 603 12.08 -31.08 -23.59
N GLY A 604 13.29 -31.59 -23.78
CA GLY A 604 14.37 -30.89 -24.51
C GLY A 604 15.42 -30.19 -23.63
N GLY A 605 15.49 -30.52 -22.33
CA GLY A 605 16.60 -30.09 -21.46
C GLY A 605 16.52 -28.62 -21.01
N ARG A 606 15.35 -27.99 -21.12
CA ARG A 606 15.14 -26.58 -20.74
C ARG A 606 14.32 -26.46 -19.48
N PHE A 607 14.26 -25.27 -18.92
CA PHE A 607 13.55 -25.01 -17.66
C PHE A 607 12.52 -23.91 -17.84
N SER A 608 11.33 -24.04 -17.27
CA SER A 608 10.38 -22.93 -17.20
C SER A 608 10.00 -22.67 -15.75
N LEU A 609 9.49 -21.48 -15.47
CA LEU A 609 8.80 -21.24 -14.22
C LEU A 609 7.65 -22.26 -14.08
N ARG A 610 7.38 -22.71 -12.84
CA ARG A 610 6.24 -23.56 -12.54
C ARG A 610 4.93 -22.89 -13.00
N GLU A 611 3.99 -23.71 -13.42
CA GLU A 611 2.68 -23.23 -13.85
C GLU A 611 1.97 -22.49 -12.69
N GLY A 612 1.40 -21.32 -12.98
CA GLY A 612 0.74 -20.45 -11.99
C GLY A 612 1.69 -19.55 -11.19
N ALA A 613 3.00 -19.77 -11.22
CA ALA A 613 3.94 -18.93 -10.48
C ALA A 613 4.18 -17.56 -11.16
N THR A 614 4.35 -16.51 -10.37
CA THR A 614 4.55 -15.13 -10.84
C THR A 614 5.69 -14.43 -10.12
N LEU A 615 6.37 -13.50 -10.82
CA LEU A 615 7.47 -12.72 -10.29
C LEU A 615 7.02 -11.29 -9.98
N HIS A 616 7.48 -10.74 -8.86
CA HIS A 616 7.13 -9.41 -8.38
C HIS A 616 8.39 -8.65 -7.98
N LEU A 617 8.42 -7.33 -8.17
CA LEU A 617 9.55 -6.48 -7.78
C LEU A 617 9.09 -5.47 -6.74
N TYR A 618 9.79 -5.42 -5.60
CA TYR A 618 9.73 -4.31 -4.67
C TYR A 618 10.91 -3.37 -4.86
N VAL A 619 10.67 -2.05 -4.80
CA VAL A 619 11.72 -1.03 -4.72
C VAL A 619 11.33 0.02 -3.69
N SER A 620 12.22 0.31 -2.72
CA SER A 620 11.92 1.21 -1.61
C SER A 620 11.74 2.68 -2.01
N THR A 621 12.21 3.07 -3.19
CA THR A 621 12.07 4.41 -3.79
C THR A 621 11.84 4.28 -5.29
N ALA A 622 11.05 5.19 -5.90
CA ALA A 622 10.82 5.16 -7.35
C ALA A 622 12.14 5.15 -8.16
N PRO A 623 12.22 4.32 -9.22
CA PRO A 623 13.44 4.16 -10.01
C PRO A 623 13.80 5.46 -10.73
N CYS A 624 15.10 5.71 -10.91
CA CYS A 624 15.59 6.88 -11.65
C CYS A 624 15.28 6.77 -13.16
N GLY A 625 14.90 7.88 -13.81
CA GLY A 625 14.77 8.00 -15.28
C GLY A 625 13.42 8.48 -15.85
N TRP A 626 13.36 8.52 -17.19
CA TRP A 626 12.20 8.82 -18.04
C TRP A 626 12.23 7.88 -19.26
N ALA A 627 11.58 6.72 -19.23
CA ALA A 627 11.37 6.01 -20.50
C ALA A 627 10.27 6.75 -21.28
N SER A 628 10.68 7.62 -22.20
CA SER A 628 9.77 8.29 -23.13
C SER A 628 9.64 7.44 -24.39
N GLY A 629 8.52 6.73 -24.54
CA GLY A 629 8.09 6.19 -25.83
C GLY A 629 7.78 7.32 -26.80
N GLY A 630 8.80 7.84 -27.47
CA GLY A 630 8.73 8.96 -28.41
C GLY A 630 8.73 8.52 -29.88
N GLY A 631 8.00 7.46 -30.23
CA GLY A 631 7.77 7.09 -31.63
C GLY A 631 6.35 7.48 -32.05
N GLU A 632 6.20 8.13 -33.21
CA GLU A 632 4.96 8.63 -33.84
C GLU A 632 3.88 7.57 -34.13
N GLY A 633 3.92 6.39 -33.51
CA GLY A 633 2.96 5.29 -33.69
C GLY A 633 2.25 4.82 -32.42
N CYS A 634 2.44 5.44 -31.26
CA CYS A 634 1.69 5.07 -30.06
C CYS A 634 0.30 5.75 -30.12
N PRO A 635 -0.81 5.01 -30.29
CA PRO A 635 -2.12 5.61 -30.45
C PRO A 635 -2.47 6.40 -29.19
N ARG A 636 -2.61 7.72 -29.33
CA ARG A 636 -3.06 8.64 -28.27
C ARG A 636 -4.52 8.44 -27.85
N SER A 637 -5.15 7.33 -28.22
CA SER A 637 -6.57 7.09 -27.98
C SER A 637 -6.92 5.61 -28.17
N THR A 638 -6.63 4.78 -27.18
CA THR A 638 -7.41 3.56 -26.87
C THR A 638 -6.88 2.95 -25.56
N PRO A 639 -7.74 2.68 -24.55
CA PRO A 639 -7.33 1.86 -23.41
C PRO A 639 -6.91 0.48 -23.94
N PRO A 640 -5.81 -0.12 -23.45
CA PRO A 640 -5.40 -1.45 -23.89
C PRO A 640 -6.51 -2.46 -23.60
N ALA A 641 -6.75 -3.37 -24.54
CA ALA A 641 -7.78 -4.40 -24.44
C ALA A 641 -7.66 -5.16 -23.11
N ARG A 642 -8.79 -5.23 -22.38
CA ARG A 642 -8.96 -6.00 -21.15
C ARG A 642 -8.63 -7.47 -21.42
N PHE A 643 -7.49 -7.94 -20.91
CA PHE A 643 -7.26 -9.37 -20.74
C PHE A 643 -8.01 -9.79 -19.47
N GLU A 644 -9.13 -10.50 -19.63
CA GLU A 644 -9.84 -11.10 -18.50
C GLU A 644 -8.97 -12.20 -17.88
N LEU A 645 -8.65 -12.04 -16.60
CA LEU A 645 -7.97 -13.07 -15.81
C LEU A 645 -8.98 -14.17 -15.46
N PRO A 646 -8.56 -15.45 -15.39
CA PRO A 646 -9.38 -16.50 -14.79
C PRO A 646 -9.78 -16.09 -13.37
N GLN A 647 -11.09 -16.07 -13.09
CA GLN A 647 -11.71 -15.39 -11.94
C GLN A 647 -11.64 -16.16 -10.61
N ASP A 648 -10.93 -17.29 -10.54
CA ASP A 648 -11.29 -18.30 -9.53
C ASP A 648 -10.45 -18.36 -8.25
N GLU A 649 -9.46 -17.49 -7.99
CA GLU A 649 -8.67 -17.64 -6.74
C GLU A 649 -8.18 -16.39 -5.98
N PHE A 650 -8.69 -15.18 -6.26
CA PHE A 650 -8.38 -14.01 -5.40
C PHE A 650 -9.57 -13.03 -5.27
N PRO A 651 -9.69 -12.28 -4.15
CA PRO A 651 -10.68 -11.21 -4.03
C PRO A 651 -10.46 -10.18 -5.13
N ALA A 652 -11.56 -9.80 -5.79
CA ALA A 652 -11.56 -8.92 -6.96
C ALA A 652 -10.68 -7.68 -6.77
N LEU A 653 -9.69 -7.50 -7.64
CA LEU A 653 -9.06 -6.20 -7.81
C LEU A 653 -10.15 -5.20 -8.24
N PRO A 654 -10.13 -3.96 -7.73
CA PRO A 654 -11.07 -2.94 -8.17
C PRO A 654 -10.96 -2.70 -9.68
N ASP A 655 -12.11 -2.41 -10.30
CA ASP A 655 -12.27 -2.15 -11.74
C ASP A 655 -11.18 -1.17 -12.25
N PRO A 656 -10.56 -1.42 -13.42
CA PRO A 656 -9.60 -0.50 -14.04
C PRO A 656 -10.02 0.97 -14.11
N GLU A 657 -11.32 1.28 -14.07
CA GLU A 657 -11.81 2.66 -13.98
C GLU A 657 -11.54 3.35 -12.62
N GLN A 658 -11.37 2.58 -11.54
CA GLN A 658 -10.98 3.10 -10.20
C GLN A 658 -9.48 3.40 -10.07
N LEU A 659 -8.64 2.98 -11.03
CA LEU A 659 -7.22 3.32 -11.12
C LEU A 659 -6.96 4.68 -11.78
N ALA A 660 -7.99 5.31 -12.37
CA ALA A 660 -7.84 6.52 -13.20
C ALA A 660 -8.12 7.85 -12.48
N LEU A 661 -8.57 7.86 -11.22
CA LEU A 661 -8.90 9.10 -10.50
C LEU A 661 -7.91 9.38 -9.35
N GLY A 662 -6.66 9.62 -9.73
CA GLY A 662 -5.72 10.35 -8.90
C GLY A 662 -5.91 11.85 -9.13
N ALA A 663 -6.29 12.58 -8.09
CA ALA A 663 -6.33 14.04 -8.08
C ALA A 663 -5.07 14.62 -8.76
N ALA A 664 -5.28 15.60 -9.64
CA ALA A 664 -4.19 16.38 -10.22
C ALA A 664 -3.34 16.95 -9.08
N ARG A 665 -2.16 16.37 -8.85
CA ARG A 665 -1.13 17.01 -8.05
C ARG A 665 -0.65 18.22 -8.83
N ALA A 666 -0.45 19.34 -8.14
CA ALA A 666 0.39 20.41 -8.65
C ALA A 666 1.72 19.80 -9.16
N PRO A 667 2.29 20.30 -10.26
CA PRO A 667 3.53 19.77 -10.80
C PRO A 667 4.59 19.76 -9.69
N LEU A 668 4.97 18.56 -9.22
CA LEU A 668 6.17 18.42 -8.42
C LEU A 668 7.32 18.90 -9.32
N ALA A 669 8.05 19.91 -8.83
CA ALA A 669 9.23 20.44 -9.48
C ALA A 669 10.05 19.28 -10.04
N LYS A 670 10.33 19.38 -11.35
CA LYS A 670 11.06 18.41 -12.15
C LYS A 670 12.08 17.70 -11.26
N GLY A 671 11.87 16.41 -10.98
CA GLY A 671 13.00 15.54 -10.70
C GLY A 671 13.85 15.66 -11.94
N SER A 672 14.89 16.50 -11.88
CA SER A 672 15.79 16.74 -12.99
C SER A 672 16.40 15.39 -13.30
N GLY A 673 15.84 14.74 -14.32
CA GLY A 673 16.64 13.79 -15.07
C GLY A 673 17.96 14.47 -15.39
N ASP A 674 19.01 13.68 -15.49
CA ASP A 674 20.32 14.18 -15.93
C ASP A 674 20.09 15.17 -17.08
N PRO A 675 20.40 16.47 -16.91
CA PRO A 675 20.15 17.48 -17.93
C PRO A 675 20.84 17.17 -19.27
N GLY A 676 21.76 16.18 -19.28
CA GLY A 676 22.41 15.65 -20.49
C GLY A 676 21.86 14.33 -21.04
N ALA A 677 20.86 13.69 -20.43
CA ALA A 677 20.28 12.46 -20.97
C ALA A 677 19.34 12.79 -22.15
N PRO A 678 19.64 12.35 -23.39
CA PRO A 678 18.80 12.63 -24.54
C PRO A 678 17.38 12.05 -24.33
N PRO A 679 16.32 12.72 -24.82
CA PRO A 679 14.98 12.15 -24.85
C PRO A 679 15.00 10.77 -25.54
N GLY A 680 14.55 9.72 -24.85
CA GLY A 680 14.49 8.36 -25.40
C GLY A 680 15.80 7.57 -25.34
N CYS A 681 16.36 7.35 -24.15
CA CYS A 681 17.52 6.46 -23.92
C CYS A 681 17.35 5.02 -24.44
N ILE A 682 16.11 4.59 -24.72
CA ILE A 682 15.78 3.36 -25.44
C ILE A 682 14.99 3.72 -26.71
N ARG A 683 15.44 3.20 -27.86
CA ARG A 683 14.64 3.13 -29.08
C ARG A 683 14.01 1.75 -29.20
N LEU A 684 12.68 1.74 -29.32
CA LEU A 684 11.92 0.57 -29.75
C LEU A 684 11.81 0.64 -31.27
N GLU A 685 12.67 -0.09 -31.97
CA GLU A 685 12.67 -0.07 -33.45
C GLU A 685 11.58 -0.98 -34.04
N ALA A 686 11.14 -2.00 -33.29
CA ALA A 686 10.03 -2.92 -33.59
C ALA A 686 9.67 -3.77 -32.35
N ALA A 687 8.61 -4.58 -32.43
CA ALA A 687 8.27 -5.56 -31.39
C ALA A 687 9.48 -6.46 -31.05
N GLY A 688 9.89 -6.47 -29.78
CA GLY A 688 11.02 -7.26 -29.29
C GLY A 688 12.42 -6.72 -29.63
N GLN A 689 12.57 -5.43 -29.94
CA GLN A 689 13.88 -4.78 -30.09
C GLN A 689 13.95 -3.48 -29.28
N ALA A 690 14.56 -3.56 -28.10
CA ALA A 690 14.99 -2.41 -27.30
C ALA A 690 16.50 -2.18 -27.46
N VAL A 691 16.90 -1.11 -28.15
CA VAL A 691 18.29 -0.69 -28.31
C VAL A 691 18.53 0.52 -27.41
N GLY A 692 19.53 0.43 -26.53
CA GLY A 692 19.99 1.57 -25.74
C GLY A 692 20.84 2.49 -26.62
N ILE A 693 20.82 3.80 -26.37
CA ILE A 693 21.70 4.72 -27.09
C ILE A 693 23.17 4.42 -26.75
N ASP A 694 23.96 4.06 -27.76
CA ASP A 694 25.38 3.76 -27.59
C ASP A 694 26.12 4.95 -26.97
N GLY A 695 26.92 4.67 -25.93
CA GLY A 695 27.68 5.68 -25.20
C GLY A 695 26.94 6.35 -24.03
N VAL A 696 25.63 6.14 -23.87
CA VAL A 696 24.81 6.72 -22.78
C VAL A 696 24.46 5.65 -21.74
N SER A 697 24.56 5.97 -20.45
CA SER A 697 24.13 5.06 -19.37
C SER A 697 22.60 4.98 -19.33
N LEU A 698 22.03 3.78 -19.32
CA LEU A 698 20.58 3.59 -19.19
C LEU A 698 20.12 3.90 -17.76
N SER A 699 18.97 4.55 -17.61
CA SER A 699 18.37 4.77 -16.29
C SER A 699 17.82 3.45 -15.69
N CYS A 700 17.50 3.42 -14.39
CA CYS A 700 16.92 2.22 -13.78
C CYS A 700 15.55 1.88 -14.39
N SER A 701 14.73 2.90 -14.69
CA SER A 701 13.46 2.70 -15.40
C SER A 701 13.65 2.10 -16.80
N ASP A 702 14.63 2.58 -17.57
CA ASP A 702 14.97 2.03 -18.89
C ASP A 702 15.40 0.56 -18.80
N LYS A 703 16.24 0.23 -17.79
CA LYS A 703 16.70 -1.15 -17.58
C LYS A 703 15.55 -2.09 -17.27
N ILE A 704 14.63 -1.67 -16.38
CA ILE A 704 13.45 -2.48 -16.03
C ILE A 704 12.55 -2.68 -17.25
N ALA A 705 12.27 -1.63 -18.02
CA ALA A 705 11.51 -1.72 -19.26
C ALA A 705 12.15 -2.71 -20.25
N ARG A 706 13.48 -2.65 -20.40
CA ARG A 706 14.23 -3.59 -21.25
C ARG A 706 14.17 -5.04 -20.74
N TRP A 707 14.19 -5.28 -19.43
CA TRP A 707 14.04 -6.63 -18.87
C TRP A 707 12.66 -7.21 -19.10
N GLN A 708 11.64 -6.36 -19.21
CA GLN A 708 10.26 -6.79 -19.44
C GLN A 708 10.00 -7.19 -20.89
N ASP A 709 10.67 -6.50 -21.82
CA ASP A 709 10.66 -6.88 -23.23
C ASP A 709 11.53 -8.15 -23.48
N LEU A 710 12.77 -8.16 -22.98
CA LEU A 710 13.77 -9.18 -23.31
C LEU A 710 13.82 -10.39 -22.36
N GLY A 711 13.25 -10.30 -21.17
CA GLY A 711 13.35 -11.31 -20.11
C GLY A 711 14.32 -10.93 -18.98
N LEU A 712 13.88 -11.15 -17.74
CA LEU A 712 14.67 -10.90 -16.53
C LEU A 712 15.91 -11.79 -16.45
N GLU A 713 15.87 -13.01 -17.00
CA GLU A 713 16.95 -13.99 -16.97
C GLU A 713 18.20 -13.53 -17.75
N GLY A 714 18.02 -12.62 -18.70
CA GLY A 714 19.11 -12.14 -19.55
C GLY A 714 19.65 -13.19 -20.52
N SER A 715 20.64 -12.79 -21.32
CA SER A 715 21.01 -13.57 -22.52
C SER A 715 21.59 -14.97 -22.24
N LEU A 716 22.39 -15.16 -21.19
CA LEU A 716 23.02 -16.47 -20.99
C LEU A 716 22.01 -17.51 -20.49
N LEU A 717 21.21 -17.15 -19.48
CA LEU A 717 20.15 -18.03 -18.98
C LEU A 717 19.03 -18.23 -20.00
N SER A 718 18.83 -17.33 -20.96
CA SER A 718 17.82 -17.56 -22.01
C SER A 718 18.10 -18.79 -22.87
N LEU A 719 19.33 -19.33 -22.87
CA LEU A 719 19.69 -20.62 -23.47
C LEU A 719 19.05 -21.80 -22.73
N LEU A 720 18.97 -21.71 -21.40
CA LEU A 720 18.50 -22.77 -20.51
C LEU A 720 17.02 -22.63 -20.15
N VAL A 721 16.54 -21.39 -19.99
CA VAL A 721 15.16 -21.07 -19.59
C VAL A 721 14.28 -20.97 -20.83
N ASP A 722 13.04 -21.47 -20.74
CA ASP A 722 12.03 -21.40 -21.78
C ASP A 722 11.07 -20.24 -21.55
N GLY A 723 10.93 -19.39 -22.57
CA GLY A 723 10.27 -18.08 -22.47
C GLY A 723 11.09 -17.01 -21.73
N PRO A 724 10.78 -15.72 -21.94
CA PRO A 724 11.31 -14.62 -21.12
C PRO A 724 10.58 -14.56 -19.77
N LEU A 725 11.33 -14.49 -18.67
CA LEU A 725 10.77 -14.29 -17.34
C LEU A 725 10.38 -12.82 -17.17
N ARG A 726 9.14 -12.54 -16.75
CA ARG A 726 8.59 -11.17 -16.66
C ARG A 726 8.05 -10.88 -15.27
N LEU A 727 8.12 -9.63 -14.83
CA LEU A 727 7.46 -9.22 -13.58
C LEU A 727 5.99 -8.96 -13.85
N ARG A 728 5.13 -9.53 -13.02
CA ARG A 728 3.69 -9.31 -13.01
C ARG A 728 3.33 -7.96 -12.40
N THR A 729 4.04 -7.56 -11.34
CA THR A 729 3.79 -6.30 -10.61
C THR A 729 5.10 -5.64 -10.18
N ILE A 730 5.05 -4.32 -10.01
CA ILE A 730 6.10 -3.54 -9.35
C ILE A 730 5.48 -2.75 -8.20
N THR A 731 6.08 -2.84 -7.02
CA THR A 731 5.65 -2.22 -5.76
C THR A 731 6.68 -1.15 -5.37
N VAL A 732 6.26 0.11 -5.22
CA VAL A 732 7.16 1.26 -4.99
C VAL A 732 6.89 1.92 -3.63
N GLY A 733 7.91 1.95 -2.76
CA GLY A 733 7.79 2.45 -1.39
C GLY A 733 7.60 3.96 -1.26
N ARG A 734 8.51 4.77 -1.82
CA ARG A 734 8.43 6.25 -1.74
C ARG A 734 8.72 6.94 -3.06
N LYS A 735 8.35 8.23 -3.15
CA LYS A 735 8.48 9.07 -4.37
C LYS A 735 7.67 8.54 -5.56
N PHE A 736 6.52 7.90 -5.30
CA PHE A 736 5.65 7.28 -6.29
C PHE A 736 4.80 8.30 -7.08
N ASP A 737 4.76 8.09 -8.41
CA ASP A 737 3.90 8.75 -9.39
C ASP A 737 3.41 7.68 -10.38
N HIS A 738 2.10 7.38 -10.36
CA HIS A 738 1.50 6.31 -11.16
C HIS A 738 1.70 6.53 -12.66
N ALA A 739 1.28 7.68 -13.19
CA ALA A 739 1.32 7.97 -14.61
C ALA A 739 2.76 8.02 -15.15
N ARG A 740 3.73 8.43 -14.33
CA ARG A 740 5.15 8.41 -14.70
C ARG A 740 5.75 7.01 -14.65
N CYS A 741 5.45 6.22 -13.63
CA CYS A 741 5.94 4.84 -13.53
C CYS A 741 5.33 3.96 -14.63
N GLU A 742 4.05 4.10 -14.91
CA GLU A 742 3.35 3.38 -15.97
C GLU A 742 3.95 3.71 -17.35
N ARG A 743 4.14 5.00 -17.69
CA ARG A 743 4.81 5.40 -18.93
C ARG A 743 6.27 4.93 -19.02
N ALA A 744 6.98 4.92 -17.89
CA ALA A 744 8.40 4.60 -17.88
C ALA A 744 8.71 3.10 -17.86
N LEU A 745 7.76 2.26 -17.41
CA LEU A 745 8.00 0.84 -17.16
C LEU A 745 7.16 -0.09 -18.03
N CYS A 746 6.06 0.40 -18.62
CA CYS A 746 5.25 -0.35 -19.59
C CYS A 746 5.70 0.01 -21.01
N SER A 747 6.30 -0.94 -21.73
CA SER A 747 6.80 -0.74 -23.10
C SER A 747 6.58 -1.99 -23.96
N GLY A 748 6.41 -1.82 -25.28
CA GLY A 748 6.38 -2.95 -26.21
C GLY A 748 5.17 -3.89 -26.09
N GLY A 749 3.96 -3.38 -25.81
CA GLY A 749 2.73 -4.16 -25.78
C GLY A 749 2.51 -5.04 -24.53
N HIS A 750 3.43 -5.01 -23.56
CA HIS A 750 3.33 -5.75 -22.31
C HIS A 750 3.02 -4.80 -21.15
N SER A 751 1.97 -5.08 -20.37
CA SER A 751 1.55 -4.26 -19.24
C SER A 751 2.06 -4.85 -17.92
N ILE A 752 2.77 -4.05 -17.14
CA ILE A 752 3.11 -4.35 -15.75
C ILE A 752 2.14 -3.55 -14.89
N THR A 753 1.50 -4.22 -13.93
CA THR A 753 0.68 -3.49 -12.95
C THR A 753 1.61 -2.80 -11.95
N VAL A 754 1.71 -1.47 -12.03
CA VAL A 754 2.47 -0.67 -11.06
C VAL A 754 1.57 -0.38 -9.86
N MET A 755 1.92 -0.94 -8.70
CA MET A 755 1.14 -0.83 -7.48
C MET A 755 1.66 0.31 -6.61
N GLN A 756 0.75 1.20 -6.22
CA GLN A 756 1.02 2.22 -5.22
C GLN A 756 1.04 1.56 -3.84
N ALA A 757 2.18 1.07 -3.38
CA ALA A 757 2.37 0.73 -1.98
C ALA A 757 3.82 0.42 -1.67
N GLY A 758 4.23 0.75 -0.47
CA GLY A 758 5.37 0.11 0.15
C GLY A 758 5.77 0.93 1.35
N LEU A 759 6.01 0.25 2.46
CA LEU A 759 6.63 0.88 3.61
C LEU A 759 7.96 1.47 3.17
N GLY A 760 8.22 2.73 3.54
CA GLY A 760 9.55 3.29 3.39
C GLY A 760 10.50 2.49 4.28
N LEU A 761 11.67 2.13 3.76
CA LEU A 761 12.69 1.42 4.54
C LEU A 761 12.97 2.12 5.89
N GLU A 762 12.96 3.46 5.88
CA GLU A 762 13.12 4.31 7.05
C GLU A 762 12.04 4.11 8.13
N SER A 763 10.78 3.87 7.74
CA SER A 763 9.65 3.76 8.66
C SER A 763 9.74 2.52 9.55
N ILE A 764 10.37 1.45 9.07
CA ILE A 764 10.51 0.18 9.80
C ILE A 764 11.86 0.11 10.54
N VAL A 765 12.96 0.58 9.93
CA VAL A 765 14.27 0.65 10.60
C VAL A 765 14.17 1.52 11.86
N ALA A 766 13.40 2.62 11.79
CA ALA A 766 13.04 3.45 12.93
C ALA A 766 12.27 2.71 14.04
N ALA A 767 11.35 1.81 13.68
CA ALA A 767 10.50 1.08 14.62
C ALA A 767 11.26 -0.06 15.34
N THR A 768 12.31 -0.62 14.71
CA THR A 768 13.17 -1.67 15.31
C THR A 768 14.26 -1.14 16.24
N GLN A 769 14.51 0.18 16.30
CA GLN A 769 15.60 0.79 17.09
C GLN A 769 15.25 1.10 18.56
N GLY A 770 14.19 0.49 19.11
CA GLY A 770 13.77 0.64 20.52
C GLY A 770 14.75 0.14 21.60
N CYS A 771 16.04 -0.11 21.29
CA CYS A 771 17.04 -0.54 22.26
C CYS A 771 18.43 0.05 22.00
N ARG A 772 18.81 0.99 22.87
CA ARG A 772 20.17 1.38 23.33
C ARG A 772 21.19 1.89 22.30
N ALA A 773 21.51 3.18 22.47
CA ALA A 773 22.83 3.82 22.40
C ALA A 773 23.78 3.46 21.23
N ALA A 774 23.92 4.39 20.29
CA ALA A 774 25.19 4.91 19.75
C ALA A 774 24.91 5.80 18.53
N SER A 775 24.81 7.12 18.73
CA SER A 775 24.85 8.09 17.64
C SER A 775 26.28 8.63 17.52
N ALA A 776 27.10 8.01 16.69
CA ALA A 776 28.40 8.55 16.29
C ALA A 776 28.57 8.35 14.78
N GLN A 777 28.77 9.47 14.07
CA GLN A 777 29.43 9.68 12.76
C GLN A 777 29.12 8.77 11.53
N LEU A 778 28.84 9.38 10.36
CA LEU A 778 29.77 9.41 9.20
C LEU A 778 29.10 9.87 7.89
N GLU A 779 29.90 10.60 7.12
CA GLU A 779 29.70 11.29 5.84
C GLU A 779 28.76 10.67 4.78
N LYS A 780 27.84 11.52 4.28
CA LYS A 780 27.74 11.90 2.86
C LYS A 780 27.94 10.77 1.85
N GLY A 781 27.00 9.84 1.68
CA GLY A 781 26.93 9.01 0.46
C GLY A 781 28.23 8.29 0.04
N ASP A 782 29.14 8.05 0.98
CA ASP A 782 30.42 7.36 0.79
C ASP A 782 30.40 5.97 1.44
N GLY A 783 29.20 5.42 1.66
CA GLY A 783 29.04 3.98 1.64
C GLY A 783 29.31 3.50 0.22
N ASP A 784 30.58 3.31 -0.14
CA ASP A 784 30.97 2.46 -1.25
C ASP A 784 30.63 1.01 -0.95
N GLU A 785 29.57 0.72 -0.22
CA GLU A 785 29.15 -0.62 0.11
C GLU A 785 27.77 -0.84 -0.51
N SER A 786 27.69 -1.92 -1.28
CA SER A 786 26.46 -2.39 -1.88
C SER A 786 26.29 -3.86 -1.52
N LEU A 787 25.05 -4.31 -1.38
CA LEU A 787 24.74 -5.66 -0.94
C LEU A 787 23.98 -6.41 -2.01
N THR A 788 24.23 -7.70 -2.06
CA THR A 788 23.41 -8.66 -2.80
C THR A 788 23.17 -9.88 -1.96
N TRP A 789 21.98 -10.44 -2.06
CA TRP A 789 21.63 -11.70 -1.43
C TRP A 789 20.64 -12.44 -2.32
N ALA A 790 20.83 -13.74 -2.48
CA ALA A 790 19.89 -14.64 -3.14
C ALA A 790 19.46 -15.72 -2.16
N LEU A 791 18.23 -16.22 -2.31
CA LEU A 791 17.75 -17.36 -1.53
C LEU A 791 18.66 -18.57 -1.78
N GLY A 792 19.21 -19.13 -0.69
CA GLY A 792 20.26 -20.16 -0.73
C GLY A 792 21.66 -19.64 -0.41
N ASP A 793 21.87 -18.32 -0.40
CA ASP A 793 23.10 -17.72 0.13
C ASP A 793 23.10 -17.80 1.67
N GLY A 794 24.22 -18.21 2.26
CA GLY A 794 24.36 -18.29 3.71
C GLY A 794 24.42 -16.93 4.42
N HIS A 795 24.84 -15.87 3.71
CA HIS A 795 24.88 -14.49 4.20
C HIS A 795 24.84 -13.50 3.03
N ALA A 796 24.40 -12.27 3.28
CA ALA A 796 24.45 -11.22 2.28
C ALA A 796 25.90 -10.87 1.91
N VAL A 797 26.17 -10.79 0.61
CA VAL A 797 27.50 -10.49 0.09
C VAL A 797 27.67 -8.99 -0.05
N ARG A 798 28.77 -8.47 0.50
CA ARG A 798 29.11 -7.06 0.51
C ARG A 798 30.14 -6.73 -0.56
N HIS A 799 29.84 -5.70 -1.33
CA HIS A 799 30.65 -5.26 -2.47
C HIS A 799 30.98 -3.81 -2.36
N ASP A 800 32.14 -3.43 -2.89
CA ASP A 800 32.47 -2.06 -3.18
C ASP A 800 31.47 -1.52 -4.22
N GLY A 801 30.68 -0.51 -3.87
CA GLY A 801 29.66 0.11 -4.72
C GLY A 801 30.25 0.83 -5.94
N ARG A 802 31.53 1.18 -5.93
CA ARG A 802 32.27 1.78 -7.06
C ARG A 802 32.91 0.71 -7.94
N THR A 803 33.53 -0.32 -7.37
CA THR A 803 34.34 -1.29 -8.13
C THR A 803 33.65 -2.65 -8.35
N GLY A 804 32.60 -2.95 -7.59
CA GLY A 804 31.97 -4.27 -7.53
C GLY A 804 32.86 -5.37 -6.94
N ALA A 805 33.99 -5.00 -6.34
CA ALA A 805 34.90 -5.92 -5.67
C ALA A 805 34.30 -6.41 -4.35
N LEU A 806 34.62 -7.62 -3.94
CA LEU A 806 34.24 -8.13 -2.62
C LEU A 806 34.95 -7.35 -1.52
N LEU A 807 34.22 -6.93 -0.49
CA LEU A 807 34.78 -6.25 0.69
C LEU A 807 35.27 -7.23 1.78
N SER A 808 35.16 -8.55 1.58
CA SER A 808 35.76 -9.55 2.49
C SER A 808 37.29 -9.55 2.38
N ALA A 809 37.98 -9.63 3.52
CA ALA A 809 39.44 -9.53 3.66
C ALA A 809 40.24 -10.27 2.57
N GLY A 810 40.83 -9.52 1.64
CA GLY A 810 41.68 -10.02 0.56
C GLY A 810 41.08 -9.77 -0.82
N GLY A 811 41.41 -8.62 -1.42
CA GLY A 811 40.88 -8.13 -2.70
C GLY A 811 40.84 -9.17 -3.83
N GLY A 812 39.71 -9.86 -3.94
CA GLY A 812 39.42 -10.85 -4.98
C GLY A 812 38.80 -10.23 -6.23
N ALA A 813 38.69 -11.03 -7.29
CA ALA A 813 38.02 -10.63 -8.53
C ALA A 813 36.57 -10.17 -8.26
N PRO A 814 36.02 -9.21 -9.04
CA PRO A 814 34.68 -8.68 -8.79
C PRO A 814 33.62 -9.78 -8.76
N ALA A 815 32.92 -9.96 -7.63
CA ALA A 815 31.88 -10.99 -7.49
C ALA A 815 30.62 -10.72 -8.31
N VAL A 816 30.54 -9.53 -8.90
CA VAL A 816 29.51 -9.12 -9.86
C VAL A 816 29.94 -9.34 -11.32
N ALA A 817 31.15 -9.85 -11.59
CA ALA A 817 31.61 -10.16 -12.93
C ALA A 817 30.83 -11.35 -13.54
N GLY A 818 30.48 -11.24 -14.81
CA GLY A 818 29.74 -12.28 -15.54
C GLY A 818 30.51 -13.59 -15.76
N SER A 819 31.81 -13.63 -15.42
CA SER A 819 32.67 -14.81 -15.60
C SER A 819 32.23 -16.00 -14.75
N GLN A 820 31.79 -15.79 -13.50
CA GLN A 820 31.29 -16.88 -12.65
C GLN A 820 29.99 -17.47 -13.20
N LEU A 821 29.10 -16.63 -13.73
CA LEU A 821 27.85 -17.10 -14.36
C LEU A 821 28.13 -17.90 -15.63
N PHE A 822 29.18 -17.55 -16.38
CA PHE A 822 29.62 -18.30 -17.55
C PHE A 822 30.20 -19.67 -17.19
N ILE A 823 30.97 -19.77 -16.10
CA ILE A 823 31.46 -21.06 -15.60
C ILE A 823 30.27 -21.94 -15.21
N ARG A 824 29.32 -21.42 -14.42
CA ARG A 824 28.10 -22.16 -14.05
C ARG A 824 27.25 -22.59 -15.25
N LEU A 825 27.16 -21.76 -16.28
CA LEU A 825 26.49 -22.13 -17.54
C LEU A 825 27.16 -23.37 -18.16
N ASN A 826 28.48 -23.38 -18.25
CA ASN A 826 29.21 -24.51 -18.83
C ASN A 826 29.11 -25.78 -17.96
N GLU A 827 29.12 -25.66 -16.63
CA GLU A 827 28.88 -26.79 -15.71
C GLU A 827 27.50 -27.40 -15.93
N ILE A 828 26.46 -26.57 -16.05
CA ILE A 828 25.09 -27.03 -16.33
C ILE A 828 25.02 -27.71 -17.70
N ARG A 829 25.63 -27.13 -18.73
CA ARG A 829 25.69 -27.74 -20.07
C ARG A 829 26.33 -29.12 -20.02
N GLN A 830 27.45 -29.26 -19.32
CA GLN A 830 28.12 -30.54 -19.12
C GLN A 830 27.22 -31.55 -18.38
N CYS A 831 26.51 -31.13 -17.33
CA CYS A 831 25.53 -31.98 -16.64
C CYS A 831 24.39 -32.45 -17.56
N GLN A 832 24.07 -31.66 -18.58
CA GLN A 832 23.06 -31.98 -19.60
C GLN A 832 23.63 -32.77 -20.79
N GLY A 833 24.93 -33.09 -20.79
CA GLY A 833 25.61 -33.78 -21.88
C GLY A 833 25.90 -32.88 -23.10
N GLU A 834 25.88 -31.56 -22.93
CA GLU A 834 26.21 -30.59 -23.97
C GLU A 834 27.66 -30.11 -23.85
N GLU A 835 28.31 -29.85 -24.98
CA GLU A 835 29.66 -29.27 -25.01
C GLU A 835 29.69 -27.87 -24.37
N PRO A 836 30.70 -27.57 -23.53
CA PRO A 836 30.90 -26.25 -22.96
C PRO A 836 31.26 -25.24 -24.05
N PHE A 837 30.86 -23.98 -23.88
CA PHE A 837 31.30 -22.91 -24.77
C PHE A 837 32.78 -22.61 -24.56
N ALA A 838 33.53 -22.49 -25.65
CA ALA A 838 34.96 -22.17 -25.63
C ALA A 838 35.23 -20.76 -25.08
N SER A 839 34.32 -19.80 -25.29
CA SER A 839 34.44 -18.44 -24.78
C SER A 839 33.09 -17.82 -24.40
N TYR A 840 33.14 -16.77 -23.58
CA TYR A 840 31.96 -15.96 -23.25
C TYR A 840 31.32 -15.34 -24.51
N ALA A 841 32.14 -14.98 -25.50
CA ALA A 841 31.66 -14.43 -26.77
C ALA A 841 30.84 -15.46 -27.55
N ASP A 842 31.26 -16.73 -27.57
CA ASP A 842 30.54 -17.81 -28.23
C ASP A 842 29.18 -18.06 -27.58
N ALA A 843 29.15 -18.09 -26.24
CA ALA A 843 27.90 -18.24 -25.48
C ALA A 843 26.94 -17.08 -25.75
N LYS A 844 27.45 -15.84 -25.78
CA LYS A 844 26.67 -14.65 -26.14
C LYS A 844 26.18 -14.70 -27.59
N GLY A 845 26.99 -15.18 -28.53
CA GLY A 845 26.60 -15.39 -29.91
C GLY A 845 25.49 -16.43 -30.07
N ALA A 846 25.57 -17.54 -29.33
CA ALA A 846 24.53 -18.56 -29.28
C ALA A 846 23.21 -18.00 -28.70
N ALA A 847 23.29 -17.24 -27.61
CA ALA A 847 22.15 -16.57 -27.01
C ALA A 847 21.46 -15.59 -27.99
N SER A 848 22.24 -14.79 -28.72
CA SER A 848 21.71 -13.87 -29.73
C SER A 848 20.98 -14.59 -30.86
N ARG A 849 21.57 -15.68 -31.40
CA ARG A 849 20.92 -16.52 -32.43
C ARG A 849 19.59 -17.09 -31.93
N ARG A 850 19.55 -17.54 -30.67
CA ARG A 850 18.33 -18.06 -30.05
C ARG A 850 17.26 -16.98 -29.85
N SER A 851 17.65 -15.78 -29.40
CA SER A 851 16.74 -14.64 -29.30
C SER A 851 16.12 -14.30 -30.66
N ALA A 852 16.93 -14.35 -31.73
CA ALA A 852 16.45 -14.16 -33.10
C ALA A 852 15.51 -15.30 -33.55
N TRP A 853 15.83 -16.56 -33.23
CA TRP A 853 14.97 -17.70 -33.52
C TRP A 853 13.61 -17.62 -32.80
N ARG A 854 13.59 -17.25 -31.51
CA ARG A 854 12.35 -17.00 -30.76
C ARG A 854 11.49 -15.93 -31.42
N LYS A 855 12.13 -14.87 -31.92
CA LYS A 855 11.43 -13.79 -32.63
C LYS A 855 10.72 -14.31 -33.89
N GLY A 856 11.35 -15.20 -34.64
CA GLY A 856 10.76 -15.82 -35.84
C GLY A 856 9.64 -16.83 -35.58
N LEU A 857 9.49 -17.32 -34.35
CA LEU A 857 8.38 -18.21 -33.94
C LEU A 857 7.15 -17.44 -33.45
N LEU A 858 7.35 -16.20 -32.99
CA LEU A 858 6.31 -15.30 -32.47
C LEU A 858 5.74 -14.38 -33.55
N SER A 859 6.51 -14.10 -34.61
CA SER A 859 6.06 -13.45 -35.86
C SER A 859 5.39 -14.45 -36.78
#